data_AF-A0A6A3BW18-F1
#
_entry.id   AF-A0A6A3BW18-F1
#
_cell.length_a   1.000
_cell.length_b   1.000
_cell.length_c   1.000
_cell.angle_alpha   90.00
_cell.angle_beta   90.00
_cell.angle_gamma   90.00
#
_symmetry.space_group_name_H-M   'P 1'
#
loop_
_entity.id
_entity.type
_entity.pdbx_description
1 polymer ?
#
loop_
_entity_poly.entity_id
_entity_poly.type
_entity_poly.pdbx_seq_one_letter_code
_entity_poly.pdbx_strand_id
1 'polypeptide(L)'
;MVTSGQSLKKFHETVCPSYKRIKLTYFIMIFASIEFVLSHLPNFDSIFGVSLVVAVMSLSYSTIAWGASLSKGVQDDVQYGYKASTRAGTVFGFLSGLGDVAFAYSCHNVVLEIQATIRSTPEKPSKGPMWKDNILLSLEKPTWLIAMANMFVVVHVIRSYQVYAMPVFDMIETLLVKKLNFQHSQMLRFIVRNSYTQSPPHRKLENNIPSTVDEDELKKQKEIDDWLPITSSRNAKWWYAAFHNVTAIVGAGVLSLPYAISHLGWGPGVVILILSWVITLYTLWQMVEMHEMIPGKRLDRYHELGQQAFGEKLGLYIVVPQQLICEVGVDIVYMVTGGKSLEKIYHSVCNQPCKHIKTSYFIMIFASVHFVLAHLPNFNSISGVSLAAAVMSLTYSTIAWTASVHKGIQPDVQYGYKATTPTGNVFNFFTALGDVAFAYAGHNVVLEIQATIPSTPEKPSKGPMWRGVVIAYIVVALCYFPVAFIGYYMFGNKVDDNILITLEKPTWLIVAANLFVVIHVIGSYQLFAMPVFDMIETVMVKKLHFRPTQTLRFLVRNFYVAATMFVAITFPFFGGLLGFFGGFAFAPTTYFLPCIMWLAIYKPKRFSLSWCTNWICIILGLLLMILSPIGGLRNIILSAKDYHFYN
;
A
#
# COMPACT_ATOMS: atom_id res chain seq x y z
N MET A 1 32.20 2.11 9.56
CA MET A 1 32.61 0.82 10.16
C MET A 1 32.55 0.79 11.68
N VAL A 2 33.30 1.61 12.42
CA VAL A 2 33.34 1.53 13.91
C VAL A 2 31.98 1.82 14.56
N THR A 3 31.33 2.92 14.17
CA THR A 3 29.99 3.33 14.61
C THR A 3 28.89 2.34 14.18
N SER A 4 29.01 1.80 12.96
CA SER A 4 28.10 0.78 12.40
C SER A 4 28.22 -0.56 13.14
N GLY A 5 29.44 -1.00 13.42
CA GLY A 5 29.71 -2.22 14.20
C GLY A 5 29.26 -2.09 15.65
N GLN A 6 29.32 -0.90 16.24
CA GLN A 6 28.76 -0.63 17.57
C GLN A 6 27.23 -0.72 17.56
N SER A 7 26.59 -0.27 16.49
CA SER A 7 25.13 -0.34 16.31
C SER A 7 24.65 -1.78 16.09
N LEU A 8 25.36 -2.57 15.27
CA LEU A 8 25.09 -4.00 15.05
C LEU A 8 25.28 -4.82 16.35
N LYS A 9 26.35 -4.51 17.09
CA LYS A 9 26.61 -5.12 18.40
C LYS A 9 25.49 -4.81 19.39
N LYS A 10 25.05 -3.55 19.48
CA LYS A 10 23.91 -3.14 20.33
C LYS A 10 22.61 -3.82 19.91
N PHE A 11 22.34 -3.95 18.61
CA PHE A 11 21.17 -4.69 18.10
C PHE A 11 21.20 -6.16 18.56
N HIS A 12 22.31 -6.86 18.35
CA HIS A 12 22.47 -8.26 18.76
C HIS A 12 22.34 -8.43 20.28
N GLU A 13 22.95 -7.55 21.08
CA GLU A 13 22.83 -7.56 22.55
C GLU A 13 21.38 -7.30 23.02
N THR A 14 20.58 -6.60 22.22
CA THR A 14 19.17 -6.30 22.53
C THR A 14 18.22 -7.43 22.13
N VAL A 15 18.52 -8.18 21.07
CA VAL A 15 17.65 -9.22 20.50
C VAL A 15 17.97 -10.63 21.04
N CYS A 16 19.24 -10.92 21.35
CA CYS A 16 19.67 -12.24 21.86
C CYS A 16 20.52 -12.10 23.15
N PRO A 17 19.88 -11.89 24.32
CA PRO A 17 20.58 -11.60 25.57
C PRO A 17 21.37 -12.79 26.15
N SER A 18 21.09 -14.03 25.71
CA SER A 18 21.72 -15.26 26.22
C SER A 18 23.16 -15.49 25.74
N TYR A 19 23.64 -14.73 24.74
CA TYR A 19 24.97 -14.89 24.16
C TYR A 19 25.91 -13.76 24.62
N LYS A 20 26.64 -13.97 25.73
CA LYS A 20 27.64 -13.01 26.22
C LYS A 20 29.07 -13.45 25.91
N ARG A 21 29.55 -13.10 24.72
CA ARG A 21 30.94 -12.67 24.40
C ARG A 21 31.18 -12.70 22.90
N ILE A 22 30.86 -11.61 22.20
CA ILE A 22 31.36 -11.35 20.85
C ILE A 22 32.02 -9.96 20.87
N LYS A 23 33.33 -9.89 20.58
CA LYS A 23 34.08 -8.62 20.58
C LYS A 23 33.57 -7.72 19.45
N LEU A 24 33.57 -6.40 19.65
CA LEU A 24 33.14 -5.40 18.66
C LEU A 24 33.80 -5.59 17.29
N THR A 25 35.06 -6.03 17.29
CA THR A 25 35.83 -6.38 16.10
C THR A 25 35.12 -7.41 15.21
N TYR A 26 34.43 -8.40 15.77
CA TYR A 26 33.69 -9.40 14.98
C TYR A 26 32.45 -8.80 14.31
N PHE A 27 31.74 -7.88 14.97
CA PHE A 27 30.60 -7.18 14.33
C PHE A 27 31.05 -6.23 13.23
N ILE A 28 32.21 -5.58 13.42
CA ILE A 28 32.84 -4.79 12.36
C ILE A 28 33.23 -5.70 11.20
N MET A 29 33.78 -6.90 11.46
CA MET A 29 34.11 -7.86 10.40
C MET A 29 32.86 -8.44 9.70
N ILE A 30 31.81 -8.82 10.43
CA ILE A 30 30.54 -9.31 9.86
C ILE A 30 29.92 -8.24 8.97
N PHE A 31 29.87 -6.99 9.46
CA PHE A 31 29.36 -5.88 8.70
C PHE A 31 30.22 -5.61 7.45
N ALA A 32 31.54 -5.64 7.58
CA ALA A 32 32.46 -5.50 6.44
C ALA A 32 32.32 -6.66 5.44
N SER A 33 32.03 -7.89 5.88
CA SER A 33 31.75 -9.03 5.00
C SER A 33 30.42 -8.88 4.27
N ILE A 34 29.37 -8.38 4.95
CA ILE A 34 28.08 -8.06 4.33
C ILE A 34 28.24 -6.93 3.32
N GLU A 35 28.97 -5.86 3.65
CA GLU A 35 29.29 -4.77 2.73
C GLU A 35 30.10 -5.27 1.52
N PHE A 36 31.08 -6.16 1.74
CA PHE A 36 31.85 -6.80 0.67
C PHE A 36 30.97 -7.67 -0.23
N VAL A 37 30.04 -8.46 0.32
CA VAL A 37 29.10 -9.26 -0.49
C VAL A 37 28.14 -8.37 -1.27
N LEU A 38 27.60 -7.34 -0.63
CA LEU A 38 26.68 -6.38 -1.27
C LEU A 38 27.37 -5.48 -2.30
N SER A 39 28.68 -5.22 -2.16
CA SER A 39 29.47 -4.45 -3.15
C SER A 39 29.74 -5.25 -4.43
N HIS A 40 29.59 -6.57 -4.40
CA HIS A 40 29.74 -7.43 -5.59
C HIS A 40 28.40 -7.69 -6.32
N LEU A 41 27.29 -7.07 -5.87
CA LEU A 41 26.02 -7.14 -6.59
C LEU A 41 26.06 -6.15 -7.77
N PRO A 42 26.05 -6.63 -9.03
CA PRO A 42 26.10 -5.74 -10.18
C PRO A 42 24.71 -5.13 -10.39
N ASN A 43 24.62 -3.79 -10.36
CA ASN A 43 23.44 -2.96 -10.71
C ASN A 43 22.48 -2.52 -9.59
N PHE A 44 23.00 -1.88 -8.53
CA PHE A 44 22.15 -1.19 -7.54
C PHE A 44 21.65 0.20 -7.99
N ASP A 45 22.23 0.80 -9.03
CA ASP A 45 21.84 2.12 -9.58
C ASP A 45 20.42 2.14 -10.18
N SER A 46 19.80 0.98 -10.38
CA SER A 46 18.44 0.85 -10.93
C SER A 46 17.31 0.92 -9.87
N ILE A 47 17.63 1.14 -8.59
CA ILE A 47 16.67 1.02 -7.48
C ILE A 47 16.31 2.38 -6.86
N PHE A 48 15.76 3.29 -7.68
CA PHE A 48 15.06 4.49 -7.18
C PHE A 48 13.95 4.14 -6.17
N GLY A 49 13.33 2.95 -6.29
CA GLY A 49 12.30 2.48 -5.36
C GLY A 49 12.76 2.36 -3.90
N VAL A 50 14.03 2.00 -3.64
CA VAL A 50 14.58 1.97 -2.28
C VAL A 50 14.97 3.37 -1.83
N SER A 51 15.32 4.30 -2.74
CA SER A 51 15.42 5.75 -2.41
C SER A 51 14.09 6.31 -1.97
N LEU A 52 13.01 5.98 -2.68
CA LEU A 52 11.67 6.45 -2.40
C LEU A 52 11.13 5.86 -1.09
N VAL A 53 11.30 4.56 -0.86
CA VAL A 53 10.93 3.92 0.42
C VAL A 53 11.71 4.55 1.57
N VAL A 54 13.03 4.76 1.43
CA VAL A 54 13.84 5.42 2.46
C VAL A 54 13.46 6.89 2.63
N ALA A 55 13.12 7.62 1.58
CA ALA A 55 12.67 9.01 1.65
C ALA A 55 11.31 9.13 2.35
N VAL A 56 10.35 8.27 1.99
CA VAL A 56 9.03 8.19 2.65
C VAL A 56 9.19 7.80 4.12
N MET A 57 10.03 6.81 4.43
CA MET A 57 10.30 6.44 5.82
C MET A 57 11.03 7.53 6.61
N SER A 58 11.91 8.30 5.96
CA SER A 58 12.61 9.44 6.57
C SER A 58 11.67 10.63 6.79
N LEU A 59 10.72 10.85 5.89
CA LEU A 59 9.68 11.88 6.01
C LEU A 59 8.71 11.53 7.14
N SER A 60 8.26 10.28 7.20
CA SER A 60 7.43 9.76 8.29
C SER A 60 8.14 9.85 9.63
N TYR A 61 9.42 9.47 9.72
CA TYR A 61 10.22 9.59 10.94
C TYR A 61 10.36 11.05 11.39
N SER A 62 10.68 11.95 10.45
CA SER A 62 10.84 13.39 10.74
C SER A 62 9.53 14.01 11.21
N THR A 63 8.40 13.61 10.62
CA THR A 63 7.06 14.09 11.00
C THR A 63 6.65 13.59 12.39
N ILE A 64 6.95 12.33 12.71
CA ILE A 64 6.69 11.74 14.03
C ILE A 64 7.58 12.38 15.11
N ALA A 65 8.87 12.58 14.83
CA ALA A 65 9.81 13.22 15.74
C ALA A 65 9.47 14.71 15.98
N TRP A 66 9.03 15.42 14.94
CA TRP A 66 8.56 16.79 15.04
C TRP A 66 7.27 16.89 15.87
N GLY A 67 6.29 16.02 15.61
CA GLY A 67 5.05 15.94 16.40
C GLY A 67 5.28 15.61 17.88
N ALA A 68 6.21 14.69 18.18
CA ALA A 68 6.59 14.34 19.55
C ALA A 68 7.38 15.47 20.26
N SER A 69 8.08 16.32 19.51
CA SER A 69 8.79 17.49 20.07
C SER A 69 7.83 18.63 20.38
N LEU A 70 6.82 18.87 19.54
CA LEU A 70 5.74 19.82 19.79
C LEU A 70 4.86 19.39 20.97
N SER A 71 4.58 18.09 21.13
CA SER A 71 3.76 17.60 22.24
C SER A 71 4.43 17.79 23.60
N LYS A 72 5.77 17.73 23.66
CA LYS A 72 6.53 18.03 24.89
C LYS A 72 6.52 19.52 25.25
N GLY A 73 6.55 20.41 24.26
CA GLY A 73 6.53 21.86 24.51
C GLY A 73 5.18 22.39 25.03
N VAL A 74 4.10 21.62 24.90
CA VAL A 74 2.75 22.00 25.35
C VAL A 74 2.40 21.41 26.73
N GLN A 75 3.17 20.42 27.21
CA GLN A 75 2.91 19.76 28.49
C GLN A 75 3.69 20.35 29.68
N ASP A 76 4.79 21.07 29.44
CA ASP A 76 5.61 21.69 30.49
C ASP A 76 5.81 23.19 30.18
N ASP A 77 5.71 24.06 31.20
CA ASP A 77 6.05 25.49 31.15
C ASP A 77 7.56 25.67 30.85
N VAL A 78 7.97 25.46 29.59
CA VAL A 78 9.35 25.63 29.16
C VAL A 78 9.56 27.06 28.68
N GLN A 79 10.33 27.84 29.44
CA GLN A 79 10.80 29.17 29.03
C GLN A 79 11.76 29.06 27.84
N TYR A 80 11.44 29.77 26.75
CA TYR A 80 12.31 29.88 25.58
C TYR A 80 13.39 30.95 25.80
N GLY A 81 14.66 30.54 25.83
CA GLY A 81 15.82 31.44 25.89
C GLY A 81 17.12 30.77 25.42
N TYR A 82 18.03 31.55 24.83
CA TYR A 82 19.34 31.05 24.42
C TYR A 82 20.24 30.81 25.64
N LYS A 83 20.83 29.62 25.70
CA LYS A 83 21.60 29.09 26.85
C LYS A 83 23.04 29.63 26.94
N ALA A 84 23.30 30.88 26.54
CA ALA A 84 24.64 31.47 26.54
C ALA A 84 24.71 32.79 27.32
N SER A 85 25.67 32.89 28.26
CA SER A 85 25.81 34.03 29.19
C SER A 85 26.59 35.23 28.63
N THR A 86 27.06 35.19 27.38
CA THR A 86 27.85 36.27 26.76
C THR A 86 27.39 36.59 25.34
N ARG A 87 27.51 37.86 24.91
CA ARG A 87 27.13 38.30 23.54
C ARG A 87 27.83 37.51 22.44
N ALA A 88 29.10 37.12 22.65
CA ALA A 88 29.82 36.26 21.72
C ALA A 88 29.19 34.85 21.66
N GLY A 89 28.79 34.27 22.80
CA GLY A 89 28.10 32.98 22.85
C GLY A 89 26.72 33.00 22.18
N THR A 90 26.01 34.13 22.20
CA THR A 90 24.74 34.28 21.45
C THR A 90 24.98 34.35 19.95
N VAL A 91 26.01 35.05 19.48
CA VAL A 91 26.36 35.14 18.06
C VAL A 91 26.88 33.80 17.52
N PHE A 92 27.74 33.11 18.27
CA PHE A 92 28.18 31.76 17.90
C PHE A 92 27.06 30.73 18.03
N GLY A 93 26.13 30.88 18.98
CA GLY A 93 24.93 30.04 19.08
C GLY A 93 23.95 30.26 17.93
N PHE A 94 23.83 31.49 17.41
CA PHE A 94 23.04 31.80 16.22
C PHE A 94 23.69 31.27 14.94
N LEU A 95 25.01 31.41 14.79
CA LEU A 95 25.77 30.85 13.67
C LEU A 95 25.81 29.31 13.71
N SER A 96 25.90 28.72 14.91
CA SER A 96 25.72 27.28 15.12
C SER A 96 24.30 26.86 14.74
N GLY A 97 23.28 27.61 15.13
CA GLY A 97 21.89 27.34 14.74
C GLY A 97 21.63 27.45 13.24
N LEU A 98 22.28 28.39 12.54
CA LEU A 98 22.27 28.44 11.07
C LEU A 98 23.04 27.26 10.46
N GLY A 99 24.15 26.86 11.08
CA GLY A 99 24.86 25.62 10.76
C GLY A 99 23.99 24.38 10.94
N ASP A 100 23.22 24.31 12.03
CA ASP A 100 22.32 23.22 12.38
C ASP A 100 21.11 23.16 11.45
N VAL A 101 20.60 24.30 10.98
CA VAL A 101 19.54 24.39 9.97
C VAL A 101 20.06 24.02 8.57
N ALA A 102 21.28 24.46 8.21
CA ALA A 102 21.94 24.08 6.96
C ALA A 102 22.32 22.58 6.96
N PHE A 103 22.64 22.02 8.13
CA PHE A 103 22.99 20.61 8.33
C PHE A 103 21.76 19.70 8.52
N ALA A 104 20.61 20.25 8.95
CA ALA A 104 19.31 19.55 9.01
C ALA A 104 18.82 19.11 7.63
N TYR A 105 19.30 19.74 6.55
CA TYR A 105 19.09 19.28 5.18
C TYR A 105 19.86 17.98 4.83
N SER A 106 20.76 17.50 5.71
CA SER A 106 21.66 16.35 5.49
C SER A 106 21.66 15.27 6.58
N CYS A 107 20.57 15.13 7.34
CA CYS A 107 20.24 14.02 8.27
C CYS A 107 20.88 13.97 9.70
N HIS A 108 19.98 13.84 10.69
CA HIS A 108 19.87 12.66 11.60
C HIS A 108 20.99 12.35 12.62
N ASN A 109 21.55 13.32 13.35
CA ASN A 109 22.48 13.05 14.48
C ASN A 109 22.03 13.54 15.88
N VAL A 110 20.77 13.92 16.05
CA VAL A 110 20.27 14.48 17.33
C VAL A 110 20.20 13.46 18.48
N VAL A 111 20.26 12.15 18.23
CA VAL A 111 20.12 11.14 19.30
C VAL A 111 21.44 10.82 20.01
N LEU A 112 22.61 11.12 19.43
CA LEU A 112 23.90 10.80 20.05
C LEU A 112 24.38 11.85 21.06
N GLU A 113 23.95 13.11 20.91
CA GLU A 113 24.40 14.17 21.82
C GLU A 113 23.57 14.22 23.11
N ILE A 114 22.29 13.83 23.05
CA ILE A 114 21.42 13.71 24.23
C ILE A 114 21.89 12.61 25.19
N GLN A 115 22.55 11.55 24.70
CA GLN A 115 23.13 10.51 25.56
C GLN A 115 24.52 10.88 26.13
N ALA A 116 25.21 11.85 25.54
CA ALA A 116 26.52 12.31 26.03
C ALA A 116 26.39 13.39 27.12
N THR A 117 25.34 14.23 27.10
CA THR A 117 25.12 15.27 28.12
C THR A 117 24.62 14.72 29.46
N ILE A 118 24.12 13.48 29.53
CA ILE A 118 23.62 12.86 30.77
C ILE A 118 24.73 12.13 31.57
N ARG A 119 25.96 12.00 31.02
CA ARG A 119 27.10 11.41 31.75
C ARG A 119 28.28 12.36 31.85
N SER A 120 28.14 13.41 32.66
CA SER A 120 29.29 13.98 33.36
C SER A 120 28.86 14.87 34.53
N THR A 121 28.71 14.28 35.73
CA THR A 121 29.34 14.82 36.95
C THR A 121 29.20 13.83 38.13
N PRO A 122 30.19 13.75 39.04
CA PRO A 122 30.32 12.69 40.05
C PRO A 122 29.62 13.02 41.39
N GLU A 123 29.34 11.97 42.16
CA GLU A 123 28.70 11.94 43.48
C GLU A 123 29.39 12.76 44.58
N LYS A 124 28.60 13.20 45.58
CA LYS A 124 28.94 13.06 47.02
C LYS A 124 27.67 12.90 47.89
N PRO A 125 27.76 12.26 49.08
CA PRO A 125 26.62 11.63 49.76
C PRO A 125 26.16 12.36 51.04
N SER A 126 24.87 12.25 51.40
CA SER A 126 24.43 12.37 52.81
C SER A 126 23.17 11.54 53.13
N LYS A 127 23.27 10.89 54.30
CA LYS A 127 22.50 9.81 54.93
C LYS A 127 21.03 10.10 55.33
N GLY A 128 20.18 9.05 55.26
CA GLY A 128 19.11 8.72 56.24
C GLY A 128 17.64 8.86 55.77
N PRO A 129 16.67 8.13 56.38
CA PRO A 129 16.43 6.70 56.19
C PRO A 129 15.02 6.34 55.64
N MET A 130 15.01 5.35 54.74
CA MET A 130 14.18 4.13 54.70
C MET A 130 12.82 4.12 55.43
N TRP A 131 11.72 3.91 54.69
CA TRP A 131 10.72 2.85 54.93
C TRP A 131 9.80 2.62 53.70
N LYS A 132 9.69 1.32 53.32
CA LYS A 132 8.63 0.59 52.58
C LYS A 132 8.60 0.59 51.04
N ASP A 133 9.43 -0.30 50.49
CA ASP A 133 9.06 -1.51 49.73
C ASP A 133 7.79 -1.56 48.86
N ASN A 134 8.07 -1.73 47.55
CA ASN A 134 7.61 -2.79 46.64
C ASN A 134 6.11 -2.91 46.28
N ILE A 135 5.77 -2.43 45.07
CA ILE A 135 5.45 -3.22 43.86
C ILE A 135 5.42 -2.21 42.70
N LEU A 136 6.55 -2.03 42.03
CA LEU A 136 6.64 -1.27 40.77
C LEU A 136 7.83 -1.84 40.00
N LEU A 137 7.57 -2.89 39.23
CA LEU A 137 8.56 -3.42 38.30
C LEU A 137 7.87 -3.87 37.02
N SER A 138 8.22 -3.15 35.94
CA SER A 138 8.39 -3.61 34.56
C SER A 138 7.59 -2.84 33.49
N LEU A 139 7.74 -1.51 33.43
CA LEU A 139 7.38 -0.71 32.25
C LEU A 139 8.41 0.36 31.88
N GLU A 140 9.68 0.18 32.22
CA GLU A 140 10.74 1.09 31.79
C GLU A 140 11.83 0.35 31.02
N LYS A 141 11.66 0.29 29.69
CA LYS A 141 12.68 0.56 28.65
C LYS A 141 12.15 0.12 27.28
N PRO A 142 12.07 1.00 26.27
CA PRO A 142 11.67 0.63 24.92
C PRO A 142 12.86 0.01 24.18
N THR A 143 13.31 -1.17 24.62
CA THR A 143 14.43 -1.90 24.00
C THR A 143 14.13 -2.27 22.56
N TRP A 144 12.87 -2.58 22.22
CA TRP A 144 12.45 -2.90 20.85
C TRP A 144 12.51 -1.69 19.90
N LEU A 145 12.18 -0.50 20.39
CA LEU A 145 12.24 0.75 19.61
C LEU A 145 13.68 1.12 19.27
N ILE A 146 14.58 0.90 20.24
CA ILE A 146 16.03 1.05 20.08
C ILE A 146 16.59 -0.02 19.12
N ALA A 147 16.10 -1.25 19.19
CA ALA A 147 16.50 -2.33 18.27
C ALA A 147 16.08 -2.02 16.82
N MET A 148 14.85 -1.53 16.61
CA MET A 148 14.38 -1.09 15.30
C MET A 148 15.19 0.11 14.79
N ALA A 149 15.41 1.13 15.62
CA ALA A 149 16.22 2.29 15.27
C ALA A 149 17.65 1.90 14.87
N ASN A 150 18.30 1.01 15.64
CA ASN A 150 19.64 0.51 15.33
C ASN A 150 19.68 -0.29 14.01
N MET A 151 18.65 -1.09 13.72
CA MET A 151 18.53 -1.82 12.46
C MET A 151 18.40 -0.86 11.25
N PHE A 152 17.61 0.20 11.39
CA PHE A 152 17.42 1.19 10.33
C PHE A 152 18.66 2.05 10.08
N VAL A 153 19.41 2.41 11.13
CA VAL A 153 20.72 3.08 11.01
C VAL A 153 21.71 2.21 10.24
N VAL A 154 21.73 0.89 10.50
CA VAL A 154 22.59 -0.07 9.79
C VAL A 154 22.27 -0.08 8.29
N VAL A 155 20.99 -0.15 7.91
CA VAL A 155 20.56 -0.10 6.50
C VAL A 155 20.92 1.24 5.83
N HIS A 156 20.78 2.35 6.55
CA HIS A 156 21.09 3.69 6.04
C HIS A 156 22.60 3.93 5.86
N VAL A 157 23.43 3.43 6.79
CA VAL A 157 24.90 3.59 6.73
C VAL A 157 25.52 2.73 5.65
N ILE A 158 25.01 1.51 5.40
CA ILE A 158 25.41 0.67 4.25
C ILE A 158 25.24 1.46 2.95
N ARG A 159 24.11 2.16 2.81
CA ARG A 159 23.81 2.96 1.62
C ARG A 159 24.69 4.21 1.49
N SER A 160 24.93 4.89 2.60
CA SER A 160 25.77 6.09 2.63
C SER A 160 27.22 5.75 2.25
N TYR A 161 27.76 4.65 2.78
CA TYR A 161 29.09 4.17 2.45
C TYR A 161 29.22 3.84 0.95
N GLN A 162 28.23 3.20 0.34
CA GLN A 162 28.27 2.87 -1.10
C GLN A 162 28.18 4.10 -2.01
N VAL A 163 27.39 5.12 -1.65
CA VAL A 163 27.29 6.36 -2.44
C VAL A 163 28.59 7.16 -2.41
N TYR A 164 29.29 7.20 -1.28
CA TYR A 164 30.57 7.92 -1.16
C TYR A 164 31.79 7.10 -1.62
N ALA A 165 31.74 5.77 -1.53
CA ALA A 165 32.84 4.91 -1.92
C ALA A 165 32.81 4.46 -3.38
N MET A 166 31.64 4.40 -4.04
CA MET A 166 31.53 4.02 -5.46
C MET A 166 32.39 4.89 -6.39
N PRO A 167 32.42 6.24 -6.28
CA PRO A 167 33.29 7.06 -7.12
C PRO A 167 34.78 6.74 -6.91
N VAL A 168 35.16 6.31 -5.71
CA VAL A 168 36.54 5.93 -5.37
C VAL A 168 36.87 4.54 -5.94
N PHE A 169 35.94 3.58 -5.85
CA PHE A 169 36.11 2.26 -6.47
C PHE A 169 36.11 2.33 -8.00
N ASP A 170 35.28 3.17 -8.60
CA ASP A 170 35.20 3.39 -10.04
C ASP A 170 36.47 4.12 -10.56
N MET A 171 37.03 5.04 -9.76
CA MET A 171 38.34 5.64 -10.01
C MET A 171 39.49 4.61 -9.90
N ILE A 172 39.45 3.73 -8.89
CA ILE A 172 40.44 2.65 -8.69
C ILE A 172 40.34 1.60 -9.81
N GLU A 173 39.14 1.20 -10.20
CA GLU A 173 38.88 0.28 -11.31
C GLU A 173 39.32 0.89 -12.64
N THR A 174 39.03 2.18 -12.87
CA THR A 174 39.52 2.90 -14.04
C THR A 174 41.05 3.00 -14.06
N LEU A 175 41.70 3.20 -12.91
CA LEU A 175 43.17 3.21 -12.79
C LEU A 175 43.79 1.81 -12.99
N LEU A 176 43.17 0.76 -12.45
CA LEU A 176 43.64 -0.64 -12.58
C LEU A 176 43.44 -1.17 -14.01
N VAL A 177 42.30 -0.88 -14.64
CA VAL A 177 41.96 -1.35 -15.99
C VAL A 177 42.69 -0.54 -17.07
N LYS A 178 42.72 0.80 -16.98
CA LYS A 178 43.36 1.62 -18.04
C LYS A 178 44.87 1.79 -17.87
N LYS A 179 45.41 1.68 -16.66
CA LYS A 179 46.84 1.95 -16.41
C LYS A 179 47.66 0.69 -16.09
N LEU A 180 47.03 -0.40 -15.64
CA LEU A 180 47.71 -1.64 -15.19
C LEU A 180 47.25 -2.92 -15.92
N ASN A 181 46.34 -2.81 -16.90
CA ASN A 181 46.03 -3.82 -17.93
C ASN A 181 45.62 -5.23 -17.41
N PHE A 182 44.72 -5.30 -16.42
CA PHE A 182 44.22 -6.57 -15.87
C PHE A 182 42.88 -6.99 -16.52
N GLN A 183 42.81 -8.14 -17.21
CA GLN A 183 41.60 -8.64 -17.89
C GLN A 183 40.75 -9.64 -17.08
N HIS A 184 39.43 -9.54 -17.26
CA HIS A 184 38.29 -10.25 -16.62
C HIS A 184 38.28 -11.80 -16.69
N SER A 185 37.69 -12.42 -15.65
CA SER A 185 37.40 -13.86 -15.55
C SER A 185 36.06 -14.29 -16.17
N GLN A 186 36.08 -15.47 -16.79
CA GLN A 186 35.12 -16.12 -17.68
C GLN A 186 33.79 -16.65 -17.06
N MET A 187 33.51 -16.38 -15.78
CA MET A 187 32.43 -17.08 -15.07
C MET A 187 31.01 -16.58 -15.40
N LEU A 188 30.86 -15.38 -15.97
CA LEU A 188 29.55 -14.81 -16.34
C LEU A 188 28.96 -15.36 -17.65
N ARG A 189 29.75 -16.05 -18.48
CA ARG A 189 29.26 -16.63 -19.75
C ARG A 189 28.62 -18.01 -19.60
N PHE A 190 28.73 -18.64 -18.42
CA PHE A 190 28.21 -19.99 -18.20
C PHE A 190 26.77 -20.03 -17.66
N ILE A 191 26.26 -18.95 -17.06
CA ILE A 191 24.94 -18.96 -16.38
C ILE A 191 23.79 -18.50 -17.29
N VAL A 192 24.07 -17.82 -18.41
CA VAL A 192 23.03 -17.18 -19.24
C VAL A 192 22.54 -18.05 -20.42
N ARG A 193 23.10 -19.24 -20.68
CA ARG A 193 22.85 -19.98 -21.94
C ARG A 193 21.97 -21.24 -21.86
N ASN A 194 21.22 -21.49 -20.78
CA ASN A 194 20.45 -22.75 -20.64
C ASN A 194 18.93 -22.62 -20.40
N SER A 195 18.29 -21.51 -20.79
CA SER A 195 16.83 -21.33 -20.56
C SER A 195 15.96 -21.29 -21.81
N TYR A 196 16.46 -21.70 -22.97
CA TYR A 196 15.65 -21.80 -24.19
C TYR A 196 15.79 -23.16 -24.84
N THR A 197 14.88 -24.10 -24.53
CA THR A 197 14.48 -25.15 -25.47
C THR A 197 13.21 -25.88 -25.02
N GLN A 198 12.32 -26.13 -26.00
CA GLN A 198 11.20 -27.07 -26.08
C GLN A 198 9.77 -26.56 -25.75
N SER A 199 9.09 -26.13 -26.82
CA SER A 199 7.63 -26.30 -26.99
C SER A 199 7.38 -27.45 -28.00
N PRO A 200 6.31 -28.26 -27.83
CA PRO A 200 5.97 -29.37 -28.74
C PRO A 200 5.25 -28.89 -30.03
N PRO A 201 5.14 -29.74 -31.08
CA PRO A 201 5.00 -29.28 -32.47
C PRO A 201 3.59 -28.85 -32.85
N HIS A 202 3.52 -27.74 -33.60
CA HIS A 202 2.31 -27.21 -34.23
C HIS A 202 1.81 -28.10 -35.37
N ARG A 203 0.49 -28.34 -35.36
CA ARG A 203 -0.27 -28.84 -36.51
C ARG A 203 -0.49 -27.66 -37.48
N LYS A 204 -0.01 -27.78 -38.71
CA LYS A 204 -0.20 -26.80 -39.78
C LYS A 204 -1.69 -26.59 -40.07
N LEU A 205 -2.16 -25.36 -39.94
CA LEU A 205 -3.35 -24.82 -40.61
C LEU A 205 -2.88 -23.56 -41.34
N GLU A 206 -2.18 -23.76 -42.46
CA GLU A 206 -2.14 -22.78 -43.53
C GLU A 206 -3.49 -22.87 -44.25
N ASN A 207 -4.27 -21.79 -44.24
CA ASN A 207 -4.84 -21.17 -45.44
C ASN A 207 -5.83 -20.05 -45.06
N ASN A 208 -5.75 -18.97 -45.85
CA ASN A 208 -6.63 -17.79 -45.94
C ASN A 208 -6.28 -16.58 -45.04
N ILE A 209 -5.26 -15.83 -45.45
CA ILE A 209 -5.10 -14.41 -45.08
C ILE A 209 -5.59 -13.58 -46.28
N PRO A 210 -6.67 -12.78 -46.16
CA PRO A 210 -6.99 -11.78 -47.16
C PRO A 210 -5.93 -10.67 -47.11
N SER A 211 -5.21 -10.50 -48.21
CA SER A 211 -4.28 -9.40 -48.44
C SER A 211 -5.06 -8.14 -48.81
N THR A 212 -5.29 -7.27 -47.83
CA THR A 212 -5.42 -5.80 -47.89
C THR A 212 -5.95 -5.35 -46.52
N VAL A 213 -5.05 -5.02 -45.60
CA VAL A 213 -5.46 -4.26 -44.41
C VAL A 213 -5.72 -2.84 -44.90
N ASP A 214 -6.99 -2.44 -44.91
CA ASP A 214 -7.42 -1.12 -45.33
C ASP A 214 -6.72 -0.05 -44.46
N GLU A 215 -5.91 0.81 -45.07
CA GLU A 215 -5.15 1.84 -44.37
C GLU A 215 -6.06 2.79 -43.57
N ASP A 216 -7.29 2.99 -44.04
CA ASP A 216 -8.25 3.88 -43.38
C ASP A 216 -8.88 3.21 -42.14
N GLU A 217 -9.12 1.90 -42.17
CA GLU A 217 -9.49 1.12 -40.98
C GLU A 217 -8.35 1.13 -39.94
N LEU A 218 -7.10 1.03 -40.38
CA LEU A 218 -5.93 1.07 -39.49
C LEU A 218 -5.75 2.44 -38.84
N LYS A 219 -5.92 3.53 -39.61
CA LYS A 219 -5.89 4.92 -39.09
C LYS A 219 -7.02 5.13 -38.08
N LYS A 220 -8.24 4.71 -38.41
CA LYS A 220 -9.40 4.83 -37.52
C LYS A 220 -9.20 4.03 -36.22
N GLN A 221 -8.65 2.83 -36.30
CA GLN A 221 -8.33 2.03 -35.11
C GLN A 221 -7.26 2.70 -34.25
N LYS A 222 -6.22 3.27 -34.87
CA LYS A 222 -5.19 4.04 -34.17
C LYS A 222 -5.77 5.29 -33.48
N GLU A 223 -6.63 6.05 -34.15
CA GLU A 223 -7.31 7.22 -33.55
C GLU A 223 -8.14 6.84 -32.32
N ILE A 224 -8.81 5.69 -32.36
CA ILE A 224 -9.55 5.18 -31.20
C ILE A 224 -8.61 4.76 -30.08
N ASP A 225 -7.50 4.09 -30.41
CA ASP A 225 -6.53 3.66 -29.41
C ASP A 225 -5.80 4.85 -28.75
N ASP A 226 -5.54 5.92 -29.52
CA ASP A 226 -5.01 7.19 -29.03
C ASP A 226 -6.04 7.98 -28.21
N TRP A 227 -7.33 7.76 -28.46
CA TRP A 227 -8.42 8.36 -27.68
C TRP A 227 -8.61 7.67 -26.32
N LEU A 228 -8.59 6.34 -26.26
CA LEU A 228 -9.02 5.58 -25.07
C LEU A 228 -8.06 5.73 -23.86
N PRO A 229 -8.58 5.86 -22.62
CA PRO A 229 -7.78 6.06 -21.41
C PRO A 229 -6.65 5.05 -21.17
N ILE A 230 -6.85 3.77 -21.51
CA ILE A 230 -5.85 2.72 -21.25
C ILE A 230 -4.79 2.65 -22.35
N THR A 231 -5.20 2.77 -23.62
CA THR A 231 -4.32 2.53 -24.78
C THR A 231 -3.55 3.77 -25.25
N SER A 232 -4.01 4.97 -24.89
CA SER A 232 -3.45 6.25 -25.37
C SER A 232 -1.99 6.51 -24.96
N SER A 233 -1.44 5.78 -23.99
CA SER A 233 -0.06 6.01 -23.56
C SER A 233 0.59 4.78 -22.91
N ARG A 234 1.72 4.34 -23.47
CA ARG A 234 2.46 3.12 -23.04
C ARG A 234 3.91 3.37 -22.65
N ASN A 235 4.14 4.41 -21.85
CA ASN A 235 5.48 4.86 -21.45
C ASN A 235 5.79 4.61 -19.97
N ALA A 236 4.97 3.81 -19.27
CA ALA A 236 5.11 3.60 -17.84
C ALA A 236 6.34 2.76 -17.49
N LYS A 237 7.02 3.12 -16.41
CA LYS A 237 8.21 2.41 -15.91
C LYS A 237 7.80 1.39 -14.84
N TRP A 238 8.65 0.42 -14.51
CA TRP A 238 8.30 -0.66 -13.57
C TRP A 238 7.85 -0.14 -12.18
N TRP A 239 8.36 0.99 -11.72
CA TRP A 239 7.97 1.58 -10.45
C TRP A 239 6.61 2.28 -10.49
N TYR A 240 6.10 2.62 -11.68
CA TYR A 240 4.73 3.09 -11.87
C TYR A 240 3.75 1.98 -11.50
N ALA A 241 4.01 0.77 -11.99
CA ALA A 241 3.27 -0.40 -11.58
C ALA A 241 3.30 -0.60 -10.05
N ALA A 242 4.45 -0.37 -9.40
CA ALA A 242 4.53 -0.52 -7.94
C ALA A 242 3.58 0.44 -7.20
N PHE A 243 3.65 1.76 -7.45
CA PHE A 243 2.80 2.70 -6.73
C PHE A 243 1.33 2.65 -7.16
N HIS A 244 1.03 2.33 -8.43
CA HIS A 244 -0.35 2.11 -8.88
C HIS A 244 -0.95 0.87 -8.18
N ASN A 245 -0.20 -0.24 -8.08
CA ASN A 245 -0.67 -1.41 -7.32
C ASN A 245 -0.80 -1.12 -5.82
N VAL A 246 0.12 -0.36 -5.21
CA VAL A 246 -0.04 0.08 -3.80
C VAL A 246 -1.28 0.93 -3.63
N THR A 247 -1.53 1.87 -4.54
CA THR A 247 -2.72 2.75 -4.49
C THR A 247 -4.01 1.95 -4.66
N ALA A 248 -4.02 0.99 -5.59
CA ALA A 248 -5.17 0.14 -5.85
C ALA A 248 -5.50 -0.78 -4.67
N ILE A 249 -4.47 -1.39 -4.05
CA ILE A 249 -4.66 -2.37 -2.99
C ILE A 249 -4.81 -1.70 -1.62
N VAL A 250 -3.84 -0.87 -1.22
CA VAL A 250 -3.80 -0.22 0.10
C VAL A 250 -4.81 0.93 0.12
N GLY A 251 -6.09 0.58 0.27
CA GLY A 251 -7.23 1.49 0.26
C GLY A 251 -7.92 1.64 1.61
N ALA A 252 -9.20 2.03 1.57
CA ALA A 252 -10.07 2.15 2.74
C ALA A 252 -10.19 0.84 3.55
N GLY A 253 -9.98 -0.32 2.93
CA GLY A 253 -10.07 -1.62 3.60
C GLY A 253 -9.06 -1.83 4.73
N VAL A 254 -7.87 -1.21 4.68
CA VAL A 254 -6.90 -1.34 5.78
C VAL A 254 -7.44 -0.78 7.10
N LEU A 255 -8.30 0.23 7.03
CA LEU A 255 -8.86 0.92 8.20
C LEU A 255 -9.86 0.05 8.97
N SER A 256 -10.47 -0.95 8.29
CA SER A 256 -11.43 -1.87 8.88
C SER A 256 -10.82 -3.21 9.32
N LEU A 257 -9.56 -3.50 8.99
CA LEU A 257 -8.95 -4.79 9.37
C LEU A 257 -8.96 -5.09 10.87
N PRO A 258 -8.70 -4.13 11.78
CA PRO A 258 -8.83 -4.37 13.23
C PRO A 258 -10.25 -4.75 13.63
N TYR A 259 -11.23 -4.09 13.01
CA TYR A 259 -12.66 -4.36 13.20
C TYR A 259 -13.05 -5.73 12.68
N ALA A 260 -12.55 -6.13 11.51
CA ALA A 260 -12.75 -7.47 10.97
C ALA A 260 -12.23 -8.54 11.95
N ILE A 261 -11.04 -8.36 12.51
CA ILE A 261 -10.49 -9.31 13.51
C ILE A 261 -11.36 -9.31 14.79
N SER A 262 -11.97 -8.20 15.18
CA SER A 262 -12.88 -8.17 16.33
C SER A 262 -14.15 -9.03 16.18
N HIS A 263 -14.54 -9.33 14.94
CA HIS A 263 -15.65 -10.23 14.61
C HIS A 263 -15.20 -11.67 14.34
N LEU A 264 -13.99 -11.85 13.79
CA LEU A 264 -13.42 -13.18 13.50
C LEU A 264 -12.76 -13.82 14.72
N GLY A 265 -12.33 -13.02 15.69
CA GLY A 265 -11.42 -13.42 16.76
C GLY A 265 -9.98 -13.60 16.28
N TRP A 266 -9.04 -13.75 17.22
CA TRP A 266 -7.60 -13.86 16.91
C TRP A 266 -7.27 -15.03 15.97
N GLY A 267 -7.72 -16.25 16.28
CA GLY A 267 -7.37 -17.44 15.52
C GLY A 267 -7.85 -17.37 14.06
N PRO A 268 -9.18 -17.38 13.82
CA PRO A 268 -9.71 -17.26 12.46
C PRO A 268 -9.27 -15.97 11.77
N GLY A 269 -9.24 -14.83 12.47
CA GLY A 269 -8.84 -13.54 11.91
C GLY A 269 -7.42 -13.54 11.35
N VAL A 270 -6.44 -14.06 12.09
CA VAL A 270 -5.05 -14.18 11.62
C VAL A 270 -4.95 -15.12 10.43
N VAL A 271 -5.61 -16.28 10.49
CA VAL A 271 -5.58 -17.28 9.41
C VAL A 271 -6.18 -16.71 8.12
N ILE A 272 -7.36 -16.10 8.19
CA ILE A 272 -8.05 -15.53 7.03
C ILE A 272 -7.26 -14.36 6.43
N LEU A 273 -6.63 -13.53 7.26
CA LEU A 273 -5.82 -12.40 6.79
C LEU A 273 -4.56 -12.86 6.05
N ILE A 274 -3.83 -13.85 6.58
CA ILE A 274 -2.63 -14.42 5.93
C ILE A 274 -3.02 -15.20 4.68
N LEU A 275 -4.05 -16.04 4.74
CA LEU A 275 -4.52 -16.80 3.57
C LEU A 275 -4.97 -15.87 2.46
N SER A 276 -5.69 -14.79 2.78
CA SER A 276 -6.09 -13.79 1.79
C SER A 276 -4.88 -13.11 1.14
N TRP A 277 -3.86 -12.72 1.92
CA TRP A 277 -2.63 -12.15 1.37
C TRP A 277 -1.93 -13.12 0.39
N VAL A 278 -1.82 -14.41 0.75
CA VAL A 278 -1.18 -15.43 -0.10
C VAL A 278 -2.00 -15.72 -1.36
N ILE A 279 -3.32 -15.92 -1.22
CA ILE A 279 -4.22 -16.24 -2.33
C ILE A 279 -4.24 -15.08 -3.32
N THR A 280 -4.40 -13.86 -2.83
CA THR A 280 -4.47 -12.69 -3.72
C THR A 280 -3.14 -12.43 -4.45
N LEU A 281 -1.99 -12.63 -3.80
CA LEU A 281 -0.69 -12.58 -4.48
C LEU A 281 -0.59 -13.65 -5.58
N TYR A 282 -1.05 -14.87 -5.30
CA TYR A 282 -1.06 -15.96 -6.25
C TYR A 282 -1.95 -15.67 -7.46
N THR A 283 -3.18 -15.21 -7.24
CA THR A 283 -4.10 -14.90 -8.35
C THR A 283 -3.67 -13.68 -9.14
N LEU A 284 -3.03 -12.70 -8.50
CA LEU A 284 -2.49 -11.54 -9.21
C LEU A 284 -1.31 -11.93 -10.10
N TRP A 285 -0.44 -12.83 -9.63
CA TRP A 285 0.61 -13.43 -10.45
C TRP A 285 0.04 -14.10 -11.71
N GLN A 286 -1.04 -14.86 -11.57
CA GLN A 286 -1.70 -15.51 -12.70
C GLN A 286 -2.18 -14.49 -13.75
N MET A 287 -2.77 -13.37 -13.33
CA MET A 287 -3.20 -12.31 -14.24
C MET A 287 -2.00 -11.70 -14.98
N VAL A 288 -0.90 -11.43 -14.28
CA VAL A 288 0.32 -10.88 -14.89
C VAL A 288 0.91 -11.81 -15.96
N GLU A 289 0.92 -13.12 -15.70
CA GLU A 289 1.40 -14.10 -16.68
C GLU A 289 0.45 -14.26 -17.88
N MET A 290 -0.86 -14.16 -17.66
CA MET A 290 -1.87 -14.33 -18.72
C MET A 290 -2.00 -13.13 -19.68
N HIS A 291 -1.50 -11.94 -19.30
CA HIS A 291 -1.61 -10.72 -20.12
C HIS A 291 -1.01 -10.85 -21.53
N GLU A 292 0.05 -11.64 -21.70
CA GLU A 292 0.80 -11.78 -22.96
C GLU A 292 1.04 -13.26 -23.32
N MET A 293 0.08 -14.12 -22.98
CA MET A 293 0.21 -15.57 -23.23
C MET A 293 0.09 -15.96 -24.71
N ILE A 294 -0.42 -15.06 -25.55
CA ILE A 294 -0.53 -15.24 -27.01
C ILE A 294 0.58 -14.43 -27.68
N PRO A 295 1.47 -15.05 -28.48
CA PRO A 295 2.50 -14.32 -29.20
C PRO A 295 1.90 -13.18 -30.05
N GLY A 296 2.36 -11.96 -29.83
CA GLY A 296 1.94 -10.77 -30.58
C GLY A 296 0.60 -10.17 -30.18
N LYS A 297 -0.13 -10.72 -29.19
CA LYS A 297 -1.41 -10.16 -28.70
C LYS A 297 -1.34 -9.90 -27.19
N ARG A 298 -1.64 -8.65 -26.81
CA ARG A 298 -1.81 -8.24 -25.40
C ARG A 298 -3.29 -8.30 -25.03
N LEU A 299 -3.59 -8.79 -23.84
CA LEU A 299 -4.92 -8.76 -23.24
C LEU A 299 -4.90 -7.65 -22.19
N ASP A 300 -5.10 -6.41 -22.65
CA ASP A 300 -4.89 -5.21 -21.86
C ASP A 300 -6.01 -4.98 -20.82
N ARG A 301 -7.11 -5.74 -20.93
CA ARG A 301 -8.27 -5.64 -20.03
C ARG A 301 -8.71 -6.97 -19.48
N TYR A 302 -9.33 -6.92 -18.31
CA TYR A 302 -9.83 -8.14 -17.67
C TYR A 302 -10.90 -8.85 -18.50
N HIS A 303 -11.86 -8.12 -19.08
CA HIS A 303 -12.85 -8.76 -19.91
C HIS A 303 -12.26 -9.42 -21.18
N GLU A 304 -11.16 -8.91 -21.74
CA GLU A 304 -10.46 -9.54 -22.88
C GLU A 304 -9.85 -10.89 -22.49
N LEU A 305 -9.28 -10.96 -21.28
CA LEU A 305 -8.82 -12.22 -20.72
C LEU A 305 -9.97 -13.22 -20.52
N GLY A 306 -11.13 -12.74 -20.04
CA GLY A 306 -12.34 -13.55 -19.95
C GLY A 306 -12.83 -14.07 -21.31
N GLN A 307 -12.80 -13.22 -22.35
CA GLN A 307 -13.16 -13.62 -23.71
C GLN A 307 -12.21 -14.69 -24.26
N GLN A 308 -10.93 -14.59 -23.93
CA GLN A 308 -9.95 -15.59 -24.32
C GLN A 308 -10.15 -16.94 -23.58
N ALA A 309 -10.57 -16.91 -22.32
CA ALA A 309 -10.79 -18.11 -21.52
C ALA A 309 -12.13 -18.81 -21.83
N PHE A 310 -13.21 -18.05 -22.06
CA PHE A 310 -14.58 -18.57 -22.14
C PHE A 310 -15.26 -18.36 -23.50
N GLY A 311 -14.60 -17.66 -24.45
CA GLY A 311 -15.15 -17.26 -25.73
C GLY A 311 -15.71 -15.84 -25.73
N GLU A 312 -15.87 -15.24 -26.91
CA GLU A 312 -16.12 -13.80 -27.09
C GLU A 312 -17.38 -13.27 -26.39
N LYS A 313 -18.47 -14.05 -26.38
CA LYS A 313 -19.75 -13.64 -25.77
C LYS A 313 -19.77 -13.98 -24.28
N LEU A 314 -19.51 -15.24 -23.94
CA LEU A 314 -19.60 -15.73 -22.57
C LEU A 314 -18.59 -15.04 -21.65
N GLY A 315 -17.36 -14.78 -22.14
CA GLY A 315 -16.36 -14.03 -21.39
C GLY A 315 -16.81 -12.63 -20.99
N LEU A 316 -17.49 -11.90 -21.89
CA LEU A 316 -18.06 -10.59 -21.56
C LEU A 316 -19.18 -10.71 -20.51
N TYR A 317 -20.11 -11.65 -20.68
CA TYR A 317 -21.23 -11.82 -19.74
C TYR A 317 -20.80 -12.23 -18.33
N ILE A 318 -19.67 -12.94 -18.20
CA ILE A 318 -19.13 -13.33 -16.89
C ILE A 318 -18.31 -12.20 -16.26
N VAL A 319 -17.36 -11.61 -17.00
CA VAL A 319 -16.36 -10.71 -16.41
C VAL A 319 -16.85 -9.28 -16.29
N VAL A 320 -17.53 -8.73 -17.31
CA VAL A 320 -17.89 -7.31 -17.33
C VAL A 320 -18.81 -6.91 -16.17
N PRO A 321 -19.90 -7.66 -15.84
CA PRO A 321 -20.74 -7.31 -14.71
C PRO A 321 -19.96 -7.30 -13.38
N GLN A 322 -19.11 -8.30 -13.16
CA GLN A 322 -18.31 -8.41 -11.94
C GLN A 322 -17.28 -7.30 -11.83
N GLN A 323 -16.54 -7.02 -12.92
CA GLN A 323 -15.56 -5.94 -12.99
C GLN A 323 -16.21 -4.57 -12.70
N LEU A 324 -17.36 -4.27 -13.32
CA LEU A 324 -18.10 -3.04 -13.08
C LEU A 324 -18.59 -2.90 -11.64
N ILE A 325 -19.18 -3.96 -11.08
CA ILE A 325 -19.68 -3.92 -9.70
C ILE A 325 -18.51 -3.66 -8.74
N CYS A 326 -17.33 -4.25 -8.98
CA CYS A 326 -16.13 -3.95 -8.21
C CYS A 326 -15.72 -2.49 -8.33
N GLU A 327 -15.47 -2.00 -9.55
CA GLU A 327 -14.95 -0.65 -9.79
C GLU A 327 -15.91 0.43 -9.26
N VAL A 328 -17.19 0.34 -9.61
CA VAL A 328 -18.23 1.26 -9.13
C VAL A 328 -18.42 1.15 -7.62
N GLY A 329 -18.37 -0.07 -7.06
CA GLY A 329 -18.48 -0.32 -5.63
C GLY A 329 -17.33 0.31 -4.84
N VAL A 330 -16.09 0.18 -5.30
CA VAL A 330 -14.93 0.86 -4.71
C VAL A 330 -15.14 2.38 -4.71
N ASP A 331 -15.52 2.94 -5.85
CA ASP A 331 -15.69 4.38 -6.01
C ASP A 331 -16.77 4.95 -5.06
N ILE A 332 -17.89 4.23 -4.87
CA ILE A 332 -18.91 4.58 -3.88
C ILE A 332 -18.33 4.51 -2.45
N VAL A 333 -17.60 3.45 -2.11
CA VAL A 333 -16.99 3.29 -0.78
C VAL A 333 -15.98 4.41 -0.51
N TYR A 334 -15.20 4.83 -1.51
CA TYR A 334 -14.25 5.95 -1.38
C TYR A 334 -14.94 7.29 -1.20
N MET A 335 -16.07 7.54 -1.88
CA MET A 335 -16.89 8.73 -1.62
C MET A 335 -17.35 8.80 -0.16
N VAL A 336 -17.84 7.68 0.40
CA VAL A 336 -18.24 7.60 1.81
C VAL A 336 -17.03 7.76 2.75
N THR A 337 -15.90 7.12 2.42
CA THR A 337 -14.68 7.18 3.24
C THR A 337 -14.12 8.59 3.31
N GLY A 338 -13.98 9.26 2.16
CA GLY A 338 -13.50 10.64 2.07
C GLY A 338 -14.43 11.62 2.80
N GLY A 339 -15.75 11.47 2.62
CA GLY A 339 -16.75 12.26 3.34
C GLY A 339 -16.67 12.08 4.86
N LYS A 340 -16.64 10.84 5.36
CA LYS A 340 -16.51 10.57 6.81
C LYS A 340 -15.18 11.07 7.38
N SER A 341 -14.09 10.99 6.63
CA SER A 341 -12.81 11.55 7.07
C SER A 341 -12.84 13.08 7.17
N LEU A 342 -13.49 13.78 6.21
CA LEU A 342 -13.71 15.22 6.30
C LEU A 342 -14.62 15.61 7.49
N GLU A 343 -15.67 14.84 7.72
CA GLU A 343 -16.56 15.01 8.88
C GLU A 343 -15.80 14.86 10.20
N LYS A 344 -14.93 13.84 10.32
CA LYS A 344 -14.08 13.64 11.49
C LYS A 344 -13.11 14.80 11.70
N ILE A 345 -12.53 15.37 10.63
CA ILE A 345 -11.69 16.57 10.71
C ILE A 345 -12.47 17.76 11.25
N TYR A 346 -13.67 18.01 10.71
CA TYR A 346 -14.53 19.09 11.18
C TYR A 346 -14.82 18.97 12.67
N HIS A 347 -15.26 17.78 13.13
CA HIS A 347 -15.55 17.54 14.55
C HIS A 347 -14.32 17.65 15.46
N SER A 348 -13.13 17.41 14.93
CA SER A 348 -11.87 17.50 15.68
C SER A 348 -11.38 18.95 15.84
N VAL A 349 -11.67 19.83 14.87
CA VAL A 349 -11.15 21.21 14.83
C VAL A 349 -12.18 22.24 15.33
N CYS A 350 -13.47 21.93 15.27
CA CYS A 350 -14.51 22.86 15.70
C CYS A 350 -14.45 23.17 17.21
N ASN A 351 -14.67 24.43 17.56
CA ASN A 351 -14.85 24.84 18.95
C ASN A 351 -16.19 24.31 19.46
N GLN A 352 -16.17 23.58 20.58
CA GLN A 352 -17.35 22.97 21.17
C GLN A 352 -18.31 24.03 21.75
N PRO A 353 -19.65 23.91 21.57
CA PRO A 353 -20.34 22.85 20.83
C PRO A 353 -20.33 23.10 19.31
N CYS A 354 -20.05 22.05 18.54
CA CYS A 354 -19.98 22.15 17.08
C CYS A 354 -21.37 22.17 16.44
N LYS A 355 -21.54 22.97 15.37
CA LYS A 355 -22.77 22.94 14.58
C LYS A 355 -22.92 21.55 13.94
N HIS A 356 -24.09 20.94 14.08
CA HIS A 356 -24.39 19.66 13.44
C HIS A 356 -24.49 19.84 11.91
N ILE A 357 -23.65 19.12 11.17
CA ILE A 357 -23.64 19.09 9.70
C ILE A 357 -23.80 17.62 9.29
N LYS A 358 -24.70 17.33 8.35
CA LYS A 358 -24.95 15.96 7.89
C LYS A 358 -23.74 15.40 7.13
N THR A 359 -23.43 14.11 7.30
CA THR A 359 -22.41 13.38 6.53
C THR A 359 -22.55 13.56 5.01
N SER A 360 -23.80 13.67 4.50
CA SER A 360 -24.07 13.90 3.07
C SER A 360 -23.39 15.14 2.50
N TYR A 361 -23.29 16.23 3.28
CA TYR A 361 -22.57 17.44 2.84
C TYR A 361 -21.07 17.21 2.72
N PHE A 362 -20.47 16.46 3.64
CA PHE A 362 -19.05 16.12 3.56
C PHE A 362 -18.75 15.20 2.37
N ILE A 363 -19.65 14.26 2.05
CA ILE A 363 -19.56 13.43 0.83
C ILE A 363 -19.63 14.32 -0.42
N MET A 364 -20.54 15.30 -0.49
CA MET A 364 -20.61 16.24 -1.61
C MET A 364 -19.34 17.10 -1.75
N ILE A 365 -18.78 17.59 -0.64
CA ILE A 365 -17.52 18.34 -0.65
C ILE A 365 -16.39 17.46 -1.20
N PHE A 366 -16.29 16.22 -0.75
CA PHE A 366 -15.31 15.27 -1.27
C PHE A 366 -15.52 14.99 -2.77
N ALA A 367 -16.76 14.73 -3.19
CA ALA A 367 -17.13 14.46 -4.58
C ALA A 367 -16.83 15.63 -5.54
N SER A 368 -16.89 16.88 -5.06
CA SER A 368 -16.58 18.07 -5.88
C SER A 368 -15.19 18.01 -6.52
N VAL A 369 -14.20 17.42 -5.83
CA VAL A 369 -12.84 17.23 -6.33
C VAL A 369 -12.81 16.27 -7.52
N HIS A 370 -13.66 15.23 -7.49
CA HIS A 370 -13.73 14.22 -8.54
C HIS A 370 -14.36 14.73 -9.83
N PHE A 371 -15.30 15.68 -9.75
CA PHE A 371 -15.79 16.35 -10.95
C PHE A 371 -14.67 17.07 -11.70
N VAL A 372 -13.66 17.61 -11.01
CA VAL A 372 -12.50 18.21 -11.68
C VAL A 372 -11.54 17.12 -12.18
N LEU A 373 -11.13 16.20 -11.31
CA LEU A 373 -10.09 15.21 -11.62
C LEU A 373 -10.51 14.15 -12.64
N ALA A 374 -11.80 13.87 -12.79
CA ALA A 374 -12.32 12.94 -13.80
C ALA A 374 -11.95 13.35 -15.24
N HIS A 375 -11.55 14.60 -15.47
CA HIS A 375 -11.13 15.10 -16.78
C HIS A 375 -9.67 14.78 -17.13
N LEU A 376 -8.89 14.16 -16.22
CA LEU A 376 -7.56 13.66 -16.55
C LEU A 376 -7.66 12.58 -17.64
N PRO A 377 -6.87 12.65 -18.73
CA PRO A 377 -7.20 11.88 -19.93
C PRO A 377 -6.90 10.39 -19.82
N ASN A 378 -5.84 9.99 -19.10
CA ASN A 378 -5.35 8.60 -19.04
C ASN A 378 -4.57 8.28 -17.75
N PHE A 379 -4.21 6.99 -17.57
CA PHE A 379 -3.45 6.48 -16.42
C PHE A 379 -2.11 7.20 -16.18
N ASN A 380 -1.39 7.55 -17.25
CA ASN A 380 -0.11 8.25 -17.11
C ASN A 380 -0.28 9.68 -16.56
N SER A 381 -1.41 10.33 -16.87
CA SER A 381 -1.74 11.66 -16.35
C SER A 381 -2.07 11.65 -14.85
N ILE A 382 -2.57 10.53 -14.32
CA ILE A 382 -2.83 10.36 -12.87
C ILE A 382 -1.62 9.83 -12.10
N SER A 383 -0.48 9.55 -12.74
CA SER A 383 0.69 8.95 -12.10
C SER A 383 1.19 9.75 -10.88
N GLY A 384 1.21 11.08 -10.95
CA GLY A 384 1.55 11.95 -9.82
C GLY A 384 0.53 11.86 -8.68
N VAL A 385 -0.77 11.84 -9.01
CA VAL A 385 -1.86 11.71 -8.05
C VAL A 385 -1.81 10.34 -7.36
N SER A 386 -1.56 9.26 -8.12
CA SER A 386 -1.42 7.91 -7.59
C SER A 386 -0.16 7.74 -6.75
N LEU A 387 0.97 8.35 -7.13
CA LEU A 387 2.17 8.35 -6.29
C LEU A 387 1.90 9.05 -4.95
N ALA A 388 1.27 10.22 -4.97
CA ALA A 388 0.87 10.90 -3.74
C ALA A 388 -0.06 10.03 -2.89
N ALA A 389 -1.07 9.40 -3.51
CA ALA A 389 -1.98 8.50 -2.83
C ALA A 389 -1.28 7.29 -2.19
N ALA A 390 -0.33 6.66 -2.88
CA ALA A 390 0.48 5.58 -2.31
C ALA A 390 1.26 6.06 -1.08
N VAL A 391 1.95 7.20 -1.17
CA VAL A 391 2.70 7.76 -0.02
C VAL A 391 1.77 8.05 1.16
N MET A 392 0.59 8.62 0.90
CA MET A 392 -0.40 8.89 1.94
C MET A 392 -0.93 7.60 2.59
N SER A 393 -1.12 6.51 1.84
CA SER A 393 -1.59 5.25 2.44
C SER A 393 -0.59 4.56 3.34
N LEU A 394 0.70 4.58 2.99
CA LEU A 394 1.73 4.16 3.94
C LEU A 394 1.72 5.04 5.19
N THR A 395 1.51 6.34 5.02
CA THR A 395 1.60 7.32 6.12
C THR A 395 0.44 7.16 7.11
N TYR A 396 -0.82 7.17 6.65
CA TYR A 396 -1.95 7.01 7.58
C TYR A 396 -1.99 5.60 8.18
N SER A 397 -1.56 4.56 7.45
CA SER A 397 -1.45 3.21 8.02
C SER A 397 -0.40 3.18 9.13
N THR A 398 0.73 3.85 8.92
CA THR A 398 1.77 4.01 9.94
C THR A 398 1.25 4.74 11.17
N ILE A 399 0.52 5.83 10.97
CA ILE A 399 -0.12 6.58 12.06
C ILE A 399 -1.12 5.68 12.79
N ALA A 400 -1.96 4.92 12.10
CA ALA A 400 -2.98 4.07 12.71
C ALA A 400 -2.36 3.09 13.72
N TRP A 401 -1.33 2.33 13.33
CA TRP A 401 -0.72 1.38 14.27
C TRP A 401 0.18 2.06 15.31
N THR A 402 0.97 3.07 14.94
CA THR A 402 1.86 3.76 15.92
C THR A 402 1.07 4.53 16.98
N ALA A 403 0.00 5.22 16.59
CA ALA A 403 -0.89 5.90 17.52
C ALA A 403 -1.60 4.90 18.44
N SER A 404 -1.99 3.73 17.91
CA SER A 404 -2.55 2.64 18.72
C SER A 404 -1.56 2.16 19.77
N VAL A 405 -0.29 1.92 19.40
CA VAL A 405 0.76 1.55 20.36
C VAL A 405 0.94 2.64 21.42
N HIS A 406 0.98 3.90 20.99
CA HIS A 406 1.18 5.02 21.90
C HIS A 406 0.03 5.18 22.89
N LYS A 407 -1.22 4.96 22.45
CA LYS A 407 -2.41 4.96 23.32
C LYS A 407 -2.38 3.81 24.33
N GLY A 408 -1.70 2.72 24.00
CA GLY A 408 -1.61 1.53 24.84
C GLY A 408 -2.91 0.73 24.89
N ILE A 409 -2.86 -0.37 25.63
CA ILE A 409 -4.01 -1.26 25.82
C ILE A 409 -5.11 -0.47 26.53
N GLN A 410 -6.30 -0.38 25.93
CA GLN A 410 -7.41 0.37 26.52
C GLN A 410 -7.92 -0.33 27.79
N PRO A 411 -8.38 0.44 28.80
CA PRO A 411 -9.02 -0.13 29.98
C PRO A 411 -10.21 -1.02 29.60
N ASP A 412 -10.33 -2.16 30.27
CA ASP A 412 -11.38 -3.17 30.06
C ASP A 412 -11.46 -3.71 28.63
N VAL A 413 -10.32 -3.83 27.94
CA VAL A 413 -10.26 -4.48 26.63
C VAL A 413 -10.64 -5.95 26.76
N GLN A 414 -11.50 -6.42 25.84
CA GLN A 414 -11.84 -7.82 25.72
C GLN A 414 -11.50 -8.31 24.31
N TYR A 415 -10.94 -9.51 24.22
CA TYR A 415 -10.57 -10.15 22.94
C TYR A 415 -11.54 -11.25 22.51
N GLY A 416 -12.73 -11.28 23.13
CA GLY A 416 -13.86 -12.09 22.67
C GLY A 416 -14.57 -11.46 21.49
N TYR A 417 -15.56 -12.17 20.95
CA TYR A 417 -16.37 -11.65 19.85
C TYR A 417 -17.12 -10.36 20.24
N LYS A 418 -17.27 -9.44 19.28
CA LYS A 418 -17.97 -8.17 19.49
C LYS A 418 -19.48 -8.33 19.75
N ALA A 419 -20.12 -9.35 19.20
CA ALA A 419 -21.54 -9.61 19.47
C ALA A 419 -21.74 -10.52 20.69
N THR A 420 -22.78 -10.21 21.48
CA THR A 420 -23.14 -10.98 22.68
C THR A 420 -24.06 -12.15 22.37
N THR A 421 -24.74 -12.13 21.22
CA THR A 421 -25.66 -13.20 20.80
C THR A 421 -25.00 -14.15 19.80
N PRO A 422 -25.30 -15.46 19.84
CA PRO A 422 -24.76 -16.43 18.88
C PRO A 422 -25.07 -16.04 17.43
N THR A 423 -26.31 -15.62 17.16
CA THR A 423 -26.74 -15.17 15.83
C THR A 423 -25.99 -13.93 15.37
N GLY A 424 -25.77 -12.96 16.27
CA GLY A 424 -24.96 -11.77 15.96
C GLY A 424 -23.53 -12.15 15.59
N ASN A 425 -22.92 -13.08 16.33
CA ASN A 425 -21.56 -13.55 16.05
C ASN A 425 -21.43 -14.19 14.67
N VAL A 426 -22.38 -15.04 14.25
CA VAL A 426 -22.34 -15.67 12.92
C VAL A 426 -22.41 -14.64 11.80
N PHE A 427 -23.36 -13.70 11.84
CA PHE A 427 -23.49 -12.70 10.78
C PHE A 427 -22.36 -11.66 10.78
N ASN A 428 -21.83 -11.33 11.95
CA ASN A 428 -20.65 -10.46 12.05
C ASN A 428 -19.40 -11.16 11.49
N PHE A 429 -19.23 -12.45 11.76
CA PHE A 429 -18.16 -13.26 11.16
C PHE A 429 -18.26 -13.24 9.63
N PHE A 430 -19.47 -13.43 9.09
CA PHE A 430 -19.70 -13.34 7.64
C PHE A 430 -19.34 -11.96 7.08
N THR A 431 -19.75 -10.89 7.74
CA THR A 431 -19.39 -9.51 7.32
C THR A 431 -17.87 -9.35 7.27
N ALA A 432 -17.16 -9.80 8.31
CA ALA A 432 -15.72 -9.64 8.42
C ALA A 432 -14.92 -10.43 7.39
N LEU A 433 -15.46 -11.55 6.87
CA LEU A 433 -14.90 -12.21 5.69
C LEU A 433 -14.87 -11.26 4.48
N GLY A 434 -15.93 -10.48 4.31
CA GLY A 434 -16.05 -9.46 3.28
C GLY A 434 -15.10 -8.29 3.52
N ASP A 435 -14.98 -7.82 4.77
CA ASP A 435 -14.05 -6.74 5.12
C ASP A 435 -12.60 -7.10 4.75
N VAL A 436 -12.16 -8.34 5.04
CA VAL A 436 -10.83 -8.81 4.65
C VAL A 436 -10.70 -8.95 3.13
N ALA A 437 -11.70 -9.50 2.45
CA ALA A 437 -11.68 -9.64 0.99
C ALA A 437 -11.62 -8.27 0.28
N PHE A 438 -12.37 -7.28 0.78
CA PHE A 438 -12.35 -5.90 0.31
C PHE A 438 -10.97 -5.26 0.48
N ALA A 439 -10.28 -5.53 1.60
CA ALA A 439 -8.96 -4.97 1.83
C ALA A 439 -7.93 -5.42 0.78
N TYR A 440 -8.07 -6.59 0.17
CA TYR A 440 -7.17 -7.08 -0.89
C TYR A 440 -7.74 -6.88 -2.31
N ALA A 441 -8.68 -5.96 -2.49
CA ALA A 441 -9.15 -5.54 -3.81
C ALA A 441 -8.02 -4.90 -4.64
N GLY A 442 -8.02 -5.09 -5.97
CA GLY A 442 -7.02 -4.47 -6.87
C GLY A 442 -6.76 -5.25 -8.16
N HIS A 443 -7.21 -6.50 -8.25
CA HIS A 443 -7.06 -7.36 -9.43
C HIS A 443 -7.77 -6.82 -10.67
N ASN A 444 -8.88 -6.10 -10.49
CA ASN A 444 -9.70 -5.56 -11.57
C ASN A 444 -9.05 -4.41 -12.35
N VAL A 445 -7.92 -3.88 -11.90
CA VAL A 445 -7.17 -2.80 -12.58
C VAL A 445 -5.75 -3.22 -12.98
N VAL A 446 -5.37 -4.47 -12.67
CA VAL A 446 -3.97 -4.92 -12.80
C VAL A 446 -3.53 -5.06 -14.26
N LEU A 447 -4.43 -5.50 -15.14
CA LEU A 447 -4.12 -5.67 -16.56
C LEU A 447 -4.03 -4.31 -17.24
N GLU A 448 -4.90 -3.39 -16.86
CA GLU A 448 -4.93 -2.00 -17.32
C GLU A 448 -3.65 -1.26 -16.88
N ILE A 449 -3.16 -1.48 -15.65
CA ILE A 449 -1.85 -0.99 -15.20
C ILE A 449 -0.72 -1.60 -16.05
N GLN A 450 -0.74 -2.92 -16.27
CA GLN A 450 0.28 -3.61 -17.07
C GLN A 450 0.31 -3.15 -18.53
N ALA A 451 -0.86 -2.81 -19.10
CA ALA A 451 -1.01 -2.30 -20.45
C ALA A 451 -0.20 -1.01 -20.70
N THR A 452 -0.05 -0.17 -19.66
CA THR A 452 0.73 1.09 -19.72
C THR A 452 2.24 0.86 -19.81
N ILE A 453 2.73 -0.34 -19.47
CA ILE A 453 4.15 -0.68 -19.55
C ILE A 453 4.49 -1.03 -21.01
N PRO A 454 5.59 -0.49 -21.57
CA PRO A 454 6.09 -0.91 -22.88
C PRO A 454 6.39 -2.41 -22.90
N SER A 455 6.07 -3.06 -24.02
CA SER A 455 6.32 -4.49 -24.21
C SER A 455 6.92 -4.73 -25.59
N THR A 456 7.95 -5.56 -25.67
CA THR A 456 8.50 -6.10 -26.93
C THR A 456 8.62 -7.63 -26.81
N PRO A 457 8.70 -8.37 -27.93
CA PRO A 457 8.89 -9.83 -27.89
C PRO A 457 10.10 -10.27 -27.04
N GLU A 458 11.16 -9.45 -26.98
CA GLU A 458 12.36 -9.71 -26.21
C GLU A 458 12.26 -9.24 -24.74
N LYS A 459 11.39 -8.27 -24.46
CA LYS A 459 11.18 -7.66 -23.13
C LYS A 459 9.69 -7.56 -22.83
N PRO A 460 9.03 -8.67 -22.45
CA PRO A 460 7.61 -8.68 -22.15
C PRO A 460 7.28 -7.85 -20.90
N SER A 461 6.10 -7.24 -20.89
CA SER A 461 5.65 -6.35 -19.79
C SER A 461 5.55 -7.07 -18.44
N LYS A 462 5.36 -8.40 -18.45
CA LYS A 462 5.19 -9.22 -17.25
C LYS A 462 6.35 -9.15 -16.26
N GLY A 463 7.58 -9.01 -16.74
CA GLY A 463 8.77 -8.92 -15.87
C GLY A 463 8.78 -7.64 -15.02
N PRO A 464 8.76 -6.45 -15.65
CA PRO A 464 8.58 -5.17 -14.98
C PRO A 464 7.33 -5.11 -14.09
N MET A 465 6.20 -5.63 -14.58
CA MET A 465 4.95 -5.66 -13.83
C MET A 465 5.07 -6.49 -12.55
N TRP A 466 5.58 -7.72 -12.65
CA TRP A 466 5.76 -8.61 -11.51
C TRP A 466 6.70 -8.04 -10.45
N ARG A 467 7.78 -7.35 -10.86
CA ARG A 467 8.64 -6.60 -9.94
C ARG A 467 7.86 -5.54 -9.17
N GLY A 468 6.99 -4.79 -9.85
CA GLY A 468 6.12 -3.79 -9.23
C GLY A 468 5.14 -4.42 -8.24
N VAL A 469 4.50 -5.52 -8.62
CA VAL A 469 3.57 -6.29 -7.79
C VAL A 469 4.21 -6.79 -6.51
N VAL A 470 5.39 -7.43 -6.59
CA VAL A 470 6.07 -7.97 -5.41
C VAL A 470 6.38 -6.86 -4.40
N ILE A 471 6.87 -5.71 -4.87
CA ILE A 471 7.13 -4.55 -4.02
C ILE A 471 5.83 -4.03 -3.39
N ALA A 472 4.75 -3.93 -4.19
CA ALA A 472 3.46 -3.50 -3.68
C ALA A 472 2.91 -4.44 -2.59
N TYR A 473 3.02 -5.76 -2.76
CA TYR A 473 2.56 -6.74 -1.77
C TYR A 473 3.37 -6.75 -0.47
N ILE A 474 4.67 -6.43 -0.55
CA ILE A 474 5.50 -6.19 0.65
C ILE A 474 4.98 -4.95 1.40
N VAL A 475 4.71 -3.87 0.68
CA VAL A 475 4.15 -2.62 1.26
C VAL A 475 2.78 -2.88 1.87
N VAL A 476 1.90 -3.63 1.20
CA VAL A 476 0.59 -4.06 1.70
C VAL A 476 0.77 -4.81 3.02
N ALA A 477 1.67 -5.79 3.09
CA ALA A 477 1.94 -6.53 4.33
C ALA A 477 2.41 -5.61 5.47
N LEU A 478 3.29 -4.64 5.18
CA LEU A 478 3.78 -3.66 6.14
C LEU A 478 2.70 -2.66 6.62
N CYS A 479 1.65 -2.45 5.83
CA CYS A 479 0.52 -1.63 6.25
C CYS A 479 -0.53 -2.46 7.01
N TYR A 480 -0.89 -3.63 6.47
CA TYR A 480 -2.09 -4.36 6.87
C TYR A 480 -1.88 -5.13 8.16
N PHE A 481 -0.81 -5.93 8.26
CA PHE A 481 -0.59 -6.76 9.43
C PHE A 481 -0.37 -5.92 10.70
N PRO A 482 0.45 -4.84 10.69
CA PRO A 482 0.58 -4.00 11.87
C PRO A 482 -0.71 -3.31 12.25
N VAL A 483 -1.44 -2.71 11.30
CA VAL A 483 -2.73 -2.05 11.60
C VAL A 483 -3.72 -3.06 12.18
N ALA A 484 -3.90 -4.21 11.54
CA ALA A 484 -4.85 -5.23 11.97
C ALA A 484 -4.50 -5.80 13.35
N PHE A 485 -3.26 -6.28 13.54
CA PHE A 485 -2.87 -6.96 14.77
C PHE A 485 -2.70 -5.98 15.93
N ILE A 486 -1.99 -4.87 15.74
CA ILE A 486 -1.77 -3.89 16.81
C ILE A 486 -3.08 -3.17 17.11
N GLY A 487 -3.84 -2.76 16.10
CA GLY A 487 -5.14 -2.13 16.29
C GLY A 487 -6.08 -3.01 17.11
N TYR A 488 -6.23 -4.28 16.74
CA TYR A 488 -7.06 -5.20 17.50
C TYR A 488 -6.49 -5.52 18.88
N TYR A 489 -5.15 -5.62 19.02
CA TYR A 489 -4.52 -5.82 20.32
C TYR A 489 -4.76 -4.65 21.28
N MET A 490 -4.74 -3.40 20.81
CA MET A 490 -4.91 -2.24 21.69
C MET A 490 -6.38 -1.98 22.04
N PHE A 491 -7.30 -2.21 21.10
CA PHE A 491 -8.71 -1.84 21.23
C PHE A 491 -9.69 -3.02 21.45
N GLY A 492 -9.29 -4.25 21.13
CA GLY A 492 -10.13 -5.45 21.25
C GLY A 492 -11.48 -5.29 20.54
N ASN A 493 -12.54 -5.79 21.17
CA ASN A 493 -13.92 -5.69 20.66
C ASN A 493 -14.52 -4.27 20.67
N LYS A 494 -13.82 -3.27 21.24
CA LYS A 494 -14.27 -1.86 21.25
C LYS A 494 -13.88 -1.10 19.98
N VAL A 495 -13.03 -1.66 19.12
CA VAL A 495 -12.62 -0.98 17.88
C VAL A 495 -13.81 -0.70 16.96
N ASP A 496 -13.86 0.49 16.36
CA ASP A 496 -14.89 0.89 15.38
C ASP A 496 -14.55 0.38 13.99
N ASP A 497 -15.51 0.47 13.06
CA ASP A 497 -15.37 0.02 11.67
C ASP A 497 -14.22 0.73 10.90
N ASN A 498 -13.82 1.91 11.37
CA ASN A 498 -12.61 2.61 10.95
C ASN A 498 -11.76 2.96 12.17
N ILE A 499 -10.55 2.37 12.26
CA ILE A 499 -9.63 2.58 13.39
C ILE A 499 -9.26 4.06 13.63
N LEU A 500 -9.26 4.90 12.60
CA LEU A 500 -8.97 6.34 12.77
C LEU A 500 -10.09 7.09 13.47
N ILE A 501 -11.30 6.53 13.51
CA ILE A 501 -12.42 7.07 14.28
C ILE A 501 -12.26 6.73 15.76
N THR A 502 -11.77 5.51 16.07
CA THR A 502 -11.46 5.03 17.43
C THR A 502 -10.29 5.80 18.09
N LEU A 503 -9.41 6.40 17.29
CA LEU A 503 -8.41 7.34 17.77
C LEU A 503 -9.08 8.68 18.11
N GLU A 504 -9.05 9.06 19.40
CA GLU A 504 -9.69 10.29 19.91
C GLU A 504 -8.69 11.38 20.33
N LYS A 505 -7.44 11.00 20.65
CA LYS A 505 -6.35 11.94 20.99
C LYS A 505 -4.98 11.45 20.49
N PRO A 506 -4.01 12.35 20.21
CA PRO A 506 -4.15 13.81 20.17
C PRO A 506 -4.81 14.31 18.88
N THR A 507 -5.53 15.43 18.96
CA THR A 507 -6.38 15.99 17.89
C THR A 507 -5.63 16.23 16.57
N TRP A 508 -4.43 16.81 16.62
CA TRP A 508 -3.66 17.13 15.42
C TRP A 508 -3.29 15.88 14.60
N LEU A 509 -3.03 14.76 15.27
CA LEU A 509 -2.65 13.51 14.63
C LEU A 509 -3.85 12.88 13.92
N ILE A 510 -5.04 12.98 14.51
CA ILE A 510 -6.29 12.51 13.92
C ILE A 510 -6.65 13.34 12.69
N VAL A 511 -6.50 14.66 12.77
CA VAL A 511 -6.70 15.56 11.64
C VAL A 511 -5.75 15.21 10.50
N ALA A 512 -4.45 15.04 10.81
CA ALA A 512 -3.46 14.64 9.81
C ALA A 512 -3.77 13.28 9.17
N ALA A 513 -4.10 12.27 9.97
CA ALA A 513 -4.42 10.92 9.47
C ALA A 513 -5.65 10.94 8.55
N ASN A 514 -6.72 11.63 8.94
CA ASN A 514 -7.93 11.74 8.13
C ASN A 514 -7.69 12.57 6.85
N LEU A 515 -6.84 13.60 6.91
CA LEU A 515 -6.46 14.36 5.71
C LEU A 515 -5.67 13.49 4.72
N PHE A 516 -4.75 12.66 5.22
CA PHE A 516 -4.01 11.71 4.39
C PHE A 516 -4.93 10.64 3.78
N VAL A 517 -5.94 10.17 4.53
CA VAL A 517 -6.99 9.30 3.96
C VAL A 517 -7.71 10.01 2.81
N VAL A 518 -8.14 11.27 2.99
CA VAL A 518 -8.81 12.07 1.93
C VAL A 518 -7.93 12.16 0.68
N ILE A 519 -6.64 12.52 0.83
CA ILE A 519 -5.72 12.62 -0.31
C ILE A 519 -5.53 11.26 -0.99
N HIS A 520 -5.39 10.19 -0.20
CA HIS A 520 -5.25 8.84 -0.73
C HIS A 520 -6.47 8.41 -1.54
N VAL A 521 -7.67 8.49 -0.95
CA VAL A 521 -8.90 8.04 -1.63
C VAL A 521 -9.25 8.89 -2.84
N ILE A 522 -8.78 10.15 -2.92
CA ILE A 522 -8.86 10.96 -4.14
C ILE A 522 -8.14 10.26 -5.31
N GLY A 523 -6.89 9.85 -5.08
CA GLY A 523 -6.09 9.18 -6.12
C GLY A 523 -6.58 7.78 -6.44
N SER A 524 -7.00 7.03 -5.42
CA SER A 524 -7.52 5.67 -5.60
C SER A 524 -8.84 5.69 -6.39
N TYR A 525 -9.77 6.61 -6.13
CA TYR A 525 -10.98 6.76 -6.96
C TYR A 525 -10.63 6.98 -8.42
N GLN A 526 -9.66 7.86 -8.74
CA GLN A 526 -9.28 8.06 -10.14
C GLN A 526 -8.72 6.79 -10.78
N LEU A 527 -8.02 5.96 -10.01
CA LEU A 527 -7.46 4.69 -10.49
C LEU A 527 -8.57 3.70 -10.89
N PHE A 528 -9.62 3.56 -10.07
CA PHE A 528 -10.75 2.66 -10.34
C PHE A 528 -11.78 3.22 -11.33
N ALA A 529 -11.92 4.56 -11.43
CA ALA A 529 -12.80 5.19 -12.40
C ALA A 529 -12.29 5.08 -13.85
N MET A 530 -10.97 5.02 -14.06
CA MET A 530 -10.37 5.01 -15.41
C MET A 530 -10.82 3.83 -16.28
N PRO A 531 -10.80 2.57 -15.81
CA PRO A 531 -11.34 1.44 -16.58
C PRO A 531 -12.83 1.57 -16.90
N VAL A 532 -13.63 2.12 -15.96
CA VAL A 532 -15.05 2.36 -16.19
C VAL A 532 -15.25 3.42 -17.27
N PHE A 533 -14.52 4.54 -17.21
CA PHE A 533 -14.53 5.57 -18.25
C PHE A 533 -14.15 4.97 -19.60
N ASP A 534 -13.10 4.17 -19.63
CA ASP A 534 -12.66 3.53 -20.84
C ASP A 534 -13.75 2.61 -21.41
N MET A 535 -14.40 1.79 -20.59
CA MET A 535 -15.44 0.90 -21.06
C MET A 535 -16.68 1.65 -21.58
N ILE A 536 -17.13 2.70 -20.87
CA ILE A 536 -18.26 3.51 -21.34
C ILE A 536 -17.89 4.23 -22.64
N GLU A 537 -16.72 4.87 -22.72
CA GLU A 537 -16.24 5.54 -23.93
C GLU A 537 -16.10 4.55 -25.11
N THR A 538 -15.64 3.32 -24.85
CA THR A 538 -15.55 2.25 -25.85
C THR A 538 -16.92 1.88 -26.39
N VAL A 539 -17.94 1.71 -25.53
CA VAL A 539 -19.32 1.42 -25.99
C VAL A 539 -19.87 2.59 -26.80
N MET A 540 -19.67 3.83 -26.33
CA MET A 540 -20.16 5.03 -27.01
C MET A 540 -19.55 5.21 -28.40
N VAL A 541 -18.23 5.01 -28.53
CA VAL A 541 -17.50 5.25 -29.79
C VAL A 541 -17.56 4.03 -30.71
N LYS A 542 -17.28 2.81 -30.22
CA LYS A 542 -17.19 1.60 -31.08
C LYS A 542 -18.54 0.95 -31.36
N LYS A 543 -19.49 0.95 -30.41
CA LYS A 543 -20.81 0.30 -30.61
C LYS A 543 -21.90 1.27 -31.01
N LEU A 544 -21.97 2.44 -30.37
CA LEU A 544 -22.99 3.46 -30.65
C LEU A 544 -22.56 4.47 -31.71
N HIS A 545 -21.31 4.37 -32.21
CA HIS A 545 -20.79 5.18 -33.31
C HIS A 545 -20.82 6.70 -33.05
N PHE A 546 -20.76 7.14 -31.79
CA PHE A 546 -20.61 8.55 -31.46
C PHE A 546 -19.21 9.04 -31.83
N ARG A 547 -19.10 10.31 -32.25
CA ARG A 547 -17.81 10.95 -32.54
C ARG A 547 -17.03 11.19 -31.23
N PRO A 548 -15.74 10.83 -31.16
CA PRO A 548 -14.91 11.07 -29.98
C PRO A 548 -14.65 12.58 -29.81
N THR A 549 -15.46 13.24 -28.98
CA THR A 549 -15.39 14.68 -28.74
C THR A 549 -15.14 14.97 -27.26
N GLN A 550 -14.48 16.08 -26.95
CA GLN A 550 -14.26 16.50 -25.56
C GLN A 550 -15.57 16.68 -24.79
N THR A 551 -16.64 17.13 -25.47
CA THR A 551 -17.98 17.24 -24.88
C THR A 551 -18.57 15.88 -24.48
N LEU A 552 -18.41 14.84 -25.32
CA LEU A 552 -18.86 13.49 -24.98
C LEU A 552 -18.13 12.97 -23.74
N ARG A 553 -16.79 13.11 -23.72
CA ARG A 553 -15.97 12.74 -22.56
C ARG A 553 -16.39 13.49 -21.30
N PHE A 554 -16.56 14.80 -21.40
CA PHE A 554 -17.04 15.64 -20.30
C PHE A 554 -18.38 15.12 -19.75
N LEU A 555 -19.40 14.97 -20.59
CA LEU A 555 -20.74 14.55 -20.15
C LEU A 555 -20.75 13.17 -19.50
N VAL A 556 -20.12 12.19 -20.15
CA VAL A 556 -20.09 10.80 -19.67
C VAL A 556 -19.39 10.69 -18.31
N ARG A 557 -18.24 11.34 -18.15
CA ARG A 557 -17.45 11.24 -16.92
C ARG A 557 -18.09 12.01 -15.75
N ASN A 558 -18.66 13.19 -16.00
CA ASN A 558 -19.39 13.93 -14.97
C ASN A 558 -20.67 13.17 -14.56
N PHE A 559 -21.39 12.56 -15.50
CA PHE A 559 -22.55 11.73 -15.19
C PHE A 559 -22.18 10.55 -14.28
N TYR A 560 -21.06 9.88 -14.58
CA TYR A 560 -20.55 8.80 -13.75
C TYR A 560 -20.25 9.26 -12.31
N VAL A 561 -19.50 10.34 -12.14
CA VAL A 561 -19.17 10.90 -10.82
C VAL A 561 -20.44 11.33 -10.06
N ALA A 562 -21.41 11.91 -10.76
CA ALA A 562 -22.70 12.26 -10.15
C ALA A 562 -23.48 11.03 -9.68
N ALA A 563 -23.46 9.94 -10.46
CA ALA A 563 -24.13 8.70 -10.11
C ALA A 563 -23.49 8.02 -8.88
N THR A 564 -22.16 7.90 -8.83
CA THR A 564 -21.47 7.33 -7.66
C THR A 564 -21.68 8.19 -6.41
N MET A 565 -21.63 9.51 -6.54
CA MET A 565 -21.94 10.46 -5.46
C MET A 565 -23.38 10.27 -4.94
N PHE A 566 -24.37 10.17 -5.83
CA PHE A 566 -25.77 9.97 -5.45
C PHE A 566 -25.96 8.69 -4.63
N VAL A 567 -25.37 7.57 -5.07
CA VAL A 567 -25.45 6.30 -4.34
C VAL A 567 -24.72 6.39 -3.00
N ALA A 568 -23.55 7.02 -2.94
CA ALA A 568 -22.79 7.20 -1.70
C ALA A 568 -23.54 8.03 -0.64
N ILE A 569 -24.25 9.08 -1.06
CA ILE A 569 -25.11 9.89 -0.17
C ILE A 569 -26.32 9.08 0.31
N THR A 570 -26.86 8.22 -0.55
CA THR A 570 -28.02 7.39 -0.24
C THR A 570 -27.66 6.31 0.80
N PHE A 571 -26.50 5.65 0.66
CA PHE A 571 -26.11 4.51 1.50
C PHE A 571 -24.72 4.69 2.18
N PRO A 572 -24.54 5.61 3.15
CA PRO A 572 -23.22 5.91 3.74
C PRO A 572 -22.76 4.90 4.83
N PHE A 573 -23.06 3.61 4.66
CA PHE A 573 -22.79 2.56 5.66
C PHE A 573 -21.44 1.87 5.43
N PHE A 574 -20.34 2.49 5.84
CA PHE A 574 -18.96 2.01 5.61
C PHE A 574 -18.78 0.49 5.85
N GLY A 575 -18.91 -0.01 7.09
CA GLY A 575 -18.73 -1.45 7.35
C GLY A 575 -19.72 -2.38 6.62
N GLY A 576 -20.95 -1.93 6.37
CA GLY A 576 -21.93 -2.69 5.59
C GLY A 576 -21.56 -2.83 4.12
N LEU A 577 -21.07 -1.74 3.51
CA LEU A 577 -20.62 -1.72 2.12
C LEU A 577 -19.35 -2.55 1.90
N LEU A 578 -18.36 -2.44 2.79
CA LEU A 578 -17.14 -3.25 2.73
C LEU A 578 -17.45 -4.74 2.84
N GLY A 579 -18.23 -5.13 3.85
CA GLY A 579 -18.64 -6.52 4.06
C GLY A 579 -19.50 -7.08 2.92
N PHE A 580 -20.32 -6.27 2.26
CA PHE A 580 -21.16 -6.70 1.14
C PHE A 580 -20.39 -6.82 -0.17
N PHE A 581 -19.74 -5.74 -0.62
CA PHE A 581 -19.00 -5.74 -1.88
C PHE A 581 -17.74 -6.62 -1.80
N GLY A 582 -17.11 -6.73 -0.63
CA GLY A 582 -16.01 -7.65 -0.33
C GLY A 582 -16.24 -9.06 -0.86
N GLY A 583 -17.36 -9.67 -0.50
CA GLY A 583 -17.73 -11.00 -1.00
C GLY A 583 -18.36 -10.95 -2.39
N PHE A 584 -19.39 -10.11 -2.58
CA PHE A 584 -20.21 -10.18 -3.79
C PHE A 584 -19.44 -9.81 -5.06
N ALA A 585 -18.55 -8.82 -4.97
CA ALA A 585 -17.84 -8.26 -6.10
C ALA A 585 -16.37 -8.73 -6.12
N PHE A 586 -15.64 -8.49 -5.02
CA PHE A 586 -14.19 -8.71 -5.02
C PHE A 586 -13.81 -10.17 -4.97
N ALA A 587 -14.55 -11.04 -4.26
CA ALA A 587 -14.23 -12.46 -4.22
C ALA A 587 -14.19 -13.09 -5.64
N PRO A 588 -15.17 -12.85 -6.53
CA PRO A 588 -15.07 -13.22 -7.94
C PRO A 588 -13.80 -12.73 -8.63
N THR A 589 -13.58 -11.42 -8.70
CA THR A 589 -12.52 -10.82 -9.52
C THR A 589 -11.11 -11.06 -8.96
N THR A 590 -10.99 -11.32 -7.66
CA THR A 590 -9.71 -11.43 -6.98
C THR A 590 -9.36 -12.86 -6.59
N TYR A 591 -10.30 -13.63 -6.05
CA TYR A 591 -9.98 -14.94 -5.46
C TYR A 591 -10.13 -16.10 -6.43
N PHE A 592 -11.11 -16.08 -7.34
CA PHE A 592 -11.43 -17.28 -8.11
C PHE A 592 -11.54 -17.13 -9.62
N LEU A 593 -11.99 -16.01 -10.18
CA LEU A 593 -12.05 -15.85 -11.65
C LEU A 593 -10.67 -16.02 -12.31
N PRO A 594 -9.56 -15.45 -11.78
CA PRO A 594 -8.22 -15.69 -12.33
C PRO A 594 -7.86 -17.18 -12.33
N CYS A 595 -8.24 -17.92 -11.28
CA CYS A 595 -7.98 -19.35 -11.17
C CYS A 595 -8.79 -20.17 -12.19
N ILE A 596 -10.06 -19.83 -12.40
CA ILE A 596 -10.90 -20.51 -13.40
C ILE A 596 -10.31 -20.26 -14.80
N MET A 597 -9.93 -19.02 -15.11
CA MET A 597 -9.30 -18.67 -16.39
C MET A 597 -7.98 -19.41 -16.57
N TRP A 598 -7.13 -19.46 -15.54
CA TRP A 598 -5.87 -20.22 -15.56
C TRP A 598 -6.09 -21.70 -15.88
N LEU A 599 -7.06 -22.35 -15.21
CA LEU A 599 -7.41 -23.74 -15.47
C LEU A 599 -7.96 -23.96 -16.88
N ALA A 600 -8.77 -23.03 -17.39
CA ALA A 600 -9.34 -23.10 -18.74
C ALA A 600 -8.27 -22.96 -19.84
N ILE A 601 -7.32 -22.05 -19.64
CA ILE A 601 -6.29 -21.72 -20.62
C ILE A 601 -5.11 -22.70 -20.56
N TYR A 602 -4.42 -22.79 -19.42
CA TYR A 602 -3.18 -23.55 -19.29
C TYR A 602 -3.41 -25.05 -19.09
N LYS A 603 -4.62 -25.46 -18.67
CA LYS A 603 -5.02 -26.87 -18.48
C LYS A 603 -3.95 -27.71 -17.75
N PRO A 604 -3.51 -27.29 -16.54
CA PRO A 604 -2.48 -28.01 -15.81
C PRO A 604 -2.91 -29.46 -15.52
N LYS A 605 -1.93 -30.37 -15.44
CA LYS A 605 -2.20 -31.80 -15.16
C LYS A 605 -3.07 -31.94 -13.91
N ARG A 606 -4.12 -32.77 -13.98
CA ARG A 606 -5.00 -33.04 -12.84
C ARG A 606 -4.20 -33.50 -11.63
N PHE A 607 -4.56 -33.00 -10.46
CA PHE A 607 -3.86 -33.22 -9.19
C PHE A 607 -2.40 -32.72 -9.13
N SER A 608 -1.95 -31.91 -10.09
CA SER A 608 -0.72 -31.13 -9.93
C SER A 608 -0.91 -30.05 -8.87
N LEU A 609 0.20 -29.55 -8.32
CA LEU A 609 0.18 -28.45 -7.34
C LEU A 609 -0.62 -27.25 -7.84
N SER A 610 -0.40 -26.83 -9.10
CA SER A 610 -1.16 -25.74 -9.71
C SER A 610 -2.65 -26.07 -9.78
N TRP A 611 -3.02 -27.28 -10.21
CA TRP A 611 -4.43 -27.69 -10.30
C TRP A 611 -5.12 -27.66 -8.93
N CYS A 612 -4.50 -28.24 -7.90
CA CYS A 612 -5.07 -28.27 -6.54
C CYS A 612 -5.18 -26.86 -5.95
N THR A 613 -4.13 -26.03 -6.09
CA THR A 613 -4.12 -24.66 -5.55
C THR A 613 -5.23 -23.81 -6.14
N ASN A 614 -5.45 -23.90 -7.47
CA ASN A 614 -6.54 -23.20 -8.14
C ASN A 614 -7.92 -23.62 -7.62
N TRP A 615 -8.16 -24.93 -7.44
CA TRP A 615 -9.43 -25.40 -6.89
C TRP A 615 -9.67 -24.96 -5.45
N ILE A 616 -8.64 -24.94 -4.62
CA ILE A 616 -8.73 -24.40 -3.25
C ILE A 616 -9.13 -22.92 -3.28
N CYS A 617 -8.48 -22.11 -4.11
CA CYS A 617 -8.82 -20.69 -4.27
C CYS A 617 -10.26 -20.50 -4.78
N ILE A 618 -10.71 -21.36 -5.71
CA ILE A 618 -12.09 -21.35 -6.21
C ILE A 618 -13.10 -21.65 -5.10
N ILE A 619 -12.89 -22.71 -4.32
CA ILE A 619 -13.82 -23.09 -3.24
C ILE A 619 -13.87 -21.99 -2.18
N LEU A 620 -12.72 -21.48 -1.73
CA LEU A 620 -12.67 -20.41 -0.73
C LEU A 620 -13.30 -19.12 -1.26
N GLY A 621 -13.02 -18.74 -2.50
CA GLY A 621 -13.61 -17.56 -3.14
C GLY A 621 -15.12 -17.66 -3.31
N LEU A 622 -15.66 -18.83 -3.65
CA LEU A 622 -17.10 -19.07 -3.71
C LEU A 622 -17.76 -18.99 -2.32
N LEU A 623 -17.10 -19.52 -1.28
CA LEU A 623 -17.58 -19.38 0.10
C LEU A 623 -17.63 -17.90 0.52
N LEU A 624 -16.61 -17.11 0.19
CA LEU A 624 -16.62 -15.66 0.43
C LEU A 624 -17.77 -14.96 -0.30
N MET A 625 -17.97 -15.29 -1.58
CA MET A 625 -19.03 -14.70 -2.42
C MET A 625 -20.44 -14.99 -1.87
N ILE A 626 -20.66 -16.15 -1.26
CA ILE A 626 -21.97 -16.53 -0.71
C ILE A 626 -22.15 -16.00 0.71
N LEU A 627 -21.17 -16.22 1.59
CA LEU A 627 -21.34 -15.96 3.02
C LEU A 627 -21.26 -14.46 3.34
N SER A 628 -20.28 -13.75 2.78
CA SER A 628 -20.03 -12.36 3.20
C SER A 628 -21.17 -11.40 2.89
N PRO A 629 -21.82 -11.46 1.70
CA PRO A 629 -22.95 -10.58 1.40
C PRO A 629 -24.14 -10.76 2.34
N ILE A 630 -24.34 -11.97 2.90
CA ILE A 630 -25.39 -12.22 3.89
C ILE A 630 -25.14 -11.40 5.17
N GLY A 631 -23.89 -11.39 5.64
CA GLY A 631 -23.47 -10.57 6.78
C GLY A 631 -23.56 -9.07 6.49
N GLY A 632 -22.95 -8.63 5.38
CA GLY A 632 -22.95 -7.23 4.96
C GLY A 632 -24.36 -6.67 4.77
N LEU A 633 -25.24 -7.41 4.11
CA LEU A 633 -26.63 -7.01 3.89
C LEU A 633 -27.40 -6.89 5.21
N ARG A 634 -27.22 -7.81 6.16
CA ARG A 634 -27.82 -7.69 7.49
C ARG A 634 -27.35 -6.41 8.20
N ASN A 635 -26.06 -6.10 8.13
CA ASN A 635 -25.53 -4.88 8.74
C ASN A 635 -26.08 -3.62 8.09
N ILE A 636 -26.26 -3.61 6.77
CA ILE A 636 -26.95 -2.52 6.06
C ILE A 636 -28.40 -2.40 6.54
N ILE A 637 -29.16 -3.50 6.61
CA ILE A 637 -30.56 -3.50 7.06
C ILE A 637 -30.69 -2.96 8.48
N LEU A 638 -29.81 -3.40 9.39
CA LEU A 638 -29.81 -2.92 10.77
C LEU A 638 -29.43 -1.44 10.87
N SER A 639 -28.44 -0.99 10.10
CA SER A 639 -28.01 0.41 10.08
C SER A 639 -29.05 1.33 9.42
N ALA A 640 -29.80 0.81 8.44
CA ALA A 640 -30.82 1.56 7.71
C ALA A 640 -32.10 1.78 8.54
N LYS A 641 -32.36 0.94 9.56
CA LYS A 641 -33.58 1.02 10.38
C LYS A 641 -33.76 2.39 11.05
N ASP A 642 -32.66 2.96 11.52
CA ASP A 642 -32.64 4.24 12.24
C ASP A 642 -32.10 5.38 11.35
N TYR A 643 -31.86 5.12 10.06
CA TYR A 643 -31.32 6.09 9.12
C TYR A 643 -32.43 6.87 8.42
N HIS A 644 -32.47 8.18 8.63
CA HIS A 644 -33.39 9.06 7.93
C HIS A 644 -32.75 9.59 6.65
N PHE A 645 -33.21 9.09 5.51
CA PHE A 645 -32.78 9.58 4.20
C PHE A 645 -33.02 11.09 4.10
N TYR A 646 -31.94 11.84 3.86
CA TYR A 646 -31.95 13.27 3.53
C TYR A 646 -32.49 14.24 4.62
N ASN A 647 -32.89 13.76 5.81
CA ASN A 647 -33.55 14.55 6.87
C ASN A 647 -32.63 15.05 7.98
#